data_AF-A0AAP9IRV7-F1
#
_entry.id   AF-A0AAP9IRV7-F1
#
_cell.length_a   1.000
_cell.length_b   1.000
_cell.length_c   1.000
_cell.angle_alpha   90.00
_cell.angle_beta   90.00
_cell.angle_gamma   90.00
#
_symmetry.space_group_name_H-M   'P 1'
#
loop_
_entity.id
_entity.type
_entity.pdbx_description
1 polymer ?
#
loop_
_entity_poly.entity_id
_entity_poly.type
_entity_poly.pdbx_seq_one_letter_code
_entity_poly.pdbx_strand_id
1 'polypeptide(L)'
;MGSSSIFSPRKTALALAVACLFSGQVLAHGGEAHMVEMDKTLTEFGADVKWDDYAQIYTITKDGAFIKVKPGANTAIVNGKSLTLQAPLVMKDNKAWISDTFVNDVFQSGLDQTFQVEKTPHPLNALSPDEIKQAVGIVKASPDFKPNTRFTQIALAEPDKAKVWDFVLNGTAVDAPREANITMLDGKFIIEARVDLKDKKILHWEPIKDAHGMVLLDDFMAVQKIVTGSQEYADALKKRGINDPSKVMTTPLTVGYFDGKDGLKQEDRLLKVVSYLDIGDGNYWAHPIENLVAVVDLVEKKIIKIEEGAIVPVPMEPRPYDGRDREPVAHKPLEITEPEGKNYTITGNMIHWQNWDFHLSLDSRVGPIISTVTFNDNGKKRQVMYEGSLGGMIVPYGDPDVGWYFKAYLDSGDYGMGTLTSPLVRGKDVPSNAVLLNQTIPDYTGAPMEIPRAMAIFERYAGPEYKHQEMNQPNVSTERRELVVRWISTVGNYDYIFDWIFHENGTIGIDAGATGIEAVKGVTAKTMHDPSAKEDTKYGTLIDHNIVGTTHQHIYNFRLDMDVDGTNNSLVAMDPEVKPNTAGGPRTSTLQINQYSIDTEQQAAQKFDPGTIRLLSNTSKENRMGNPVSYQIIPYAGGTHPVATGAKFAPDEWIYHRLSFMDKQLWVTRYHPNEMYPEGKFPNRSTQDTGLGQFSKDNESLDNQDNVVWMTTGTTHVARAEEWPIMPTEWVHTLLKPWNFFDETPSLGKKKEAQ
;
A
#
# COMPACT_ATOMS: atom_id res chain seq x y z
N MET A 1 48.72 -11.97 -51.21
CA MET A 1 47.88 -11.15 -52.12
C MET A 1 47.39 -9.99 -51.27
N GLY A 2 47.75 -8.72 -51.44
CA GLY A 2 48.33 -7.96 -52.54
C GLY A 2 47.56 -6.64 -52.60
N SER A 3 48.28 -5.50 -52.55
CA SER A 3 47.84 -4.10 -52.78
C SER A 3 47.28 -3.33 -51.56
N SER A 4 48.08 -2.64 -50.73
CA SER A 4 48.76 -1.30 -50.87
C SER A 4 47.82 -0.09 -50.69
N SER A 5 47.86 0.57 -49.52
CA SER A 5 48.52 1.87 -49.19
C SER A 5 47.80 3.11 -49.75
N ILE A 6 47.56 4.18 -48.98
CA ILE A 6 48.51 5.29 -48.78
C ILE A 6 48.10 6.13 -47.55
N PHE A 7 49.07 6.42 -46.67
CA PHE A 7 49.05 7.52 -45.70
C PHE A 7 49.29 8.87 -46.39
N SER A 8 48.64 9.95 -45.95
CA SER A 8 49.33 11.24 -45.81
C SER A 8 48.60 12.21 -44.86
N PRO A 9 49.30 12.82 -43.89
CA PRO A 9 48.79 13.84 -42.99
C PRO A 9 49.05 15.28 -43.52
N ARG A 10 48.35 16.23 -42.91
CA ARG A 10 48.43 17.72 -43.02
C ARG A 10 47.58 18.36 -44.13
N LYS A 11 46.57 19.12 -43.70
CA LYS A 11 46.65 20.59 -43.76
C LYS A 11 45.79 21.25 -42.67
N THR A 12 46.50 22.03 -41.88
CA THR A 12 46.11 22.99 -40.85
C THR A 12 45.43 24.22 -41.46
N ALA A 13 44.61 24.88 -40.63
CA ALA A 13 44.39 26.34 -40.53
C ALA A 13 43.00 26.90 -40.91
N LEU A 14 42.49 27.71 -39.95
CA LEU A 14 41.32 28.61 -39.94
C LEU A 14 39.94 27.91 -39.86
N ALA A 15 39.13 28.07 -38.81
CA ALA A 15 38.93 29.24 -37.98
C ALA A 15 38.94 28.91 -36.46
N LEU A 16 39.93 29.46 -35.77
CA LEU A 16 39.83 29.86 -34.37
C LEU A 16 38.94 31.11 -34.29
N ALA A 17 38.35 31.32 -33.11
CA ALA A 17 37.75 32.55 -32.59
C ALA A 17 36.23 32.73 -32.78
N VAL A 18 35.45 32.04 -31.93
CA VAL A 18 34.51 32.72 -31.01
C VAL A 18 34.53 31.96 -29.66
N ALA A 19 35.66 32.02 -28.97
CA ALA A 19 35.68 31.84 -27.51
C ALA A 19 35.82 33.24 -26.92
N CYS A 20 34.76 34.04 -27.06
CA CYS A 20 34.64 35.25 -26.26
C CYS A 20 34.24 34.82 -24.86
N LEU A 21 35.16 35.05 -23.92
CA LEU A 21 34.90 35.20 -22.50
C LEU A 21 33.64 36.04 -22.29
N PHE A 22 32.55 35.42 -21.87
CA PHE A 22 31.58 36.11 -21.02
C PHE A 22 32.09 36.05 -19.58
N SER A 23 33.12 36.84 -19.28
CA SER A 23 33.39 37.30 -17.92
C SER A 23 32.57 38.56 -17.65
N GLY A 24 31.27 38.50 -17.94
CA GLY A 24 30.30 39.46 -17.44
C GLY A 24 29.73 38.87 -16.16
N GLN A 25 29.69 39.66 -15.08
CA GLN A 25 28.93 39.29 -13.89
C GLN A 25 27.51 38.95 -14.34
N VAL A 26 27.11 37.68 -14.22
CA VAL A 26 25.72 37.28 -14.39
C VAL A 26 24.98 37.94 -13.23
N LEU A 27 23.84 38.57 -13.48
CA LEU A 27 23.09 39.26 -12.43
C LEU A 27 21.82 38.47 -12.11
N ALA A 28 21.51 38.25 -10.84
CA ALA A 28 20.23 37.75 -10.34
C ALA A 28 19.71 38.74 -9.28
N HIS A 29 18.41 39.06 -9.32
CA HIS A 29 17.80 40.09 -8.45
C HIS A 29 18.53 41.46 -8.40
N GLY A 30 19.25 41.84 -9.45
CA GLY A 30 19.98 43.12 -9.50
C GLY A 30 21.36 43.13 -8.83
N GLY A 31 21.88 41.97 -8.40
CA GLY A 31 23.26 41.77 -7.91
C GLY A 31 23.95 40.59 -8.60
N GLU A 32 25.23 40.34 -8.32
CA GLU A 32 26.00 39.22 -8.91
C GLU A 32 25.35 37.87 -8.56
N ALA A 33 24.99 37.08 -9.59
CA ALA A 33 24.38 35.77 -9.46
C ALA A 33 25.41 34.78 -8.93
N HIS A 34 25.11 34.19 -7.78
CA HIS A 34 25.91 33.12 -7.23
C HIS A 34 25.54 31.81 -7.94
N MET A 35 26.54 31.16 -8.54
CA MET A 35 26.34 30.00 -9.41
C MET A 35 26.71 28.71 -8.71
N VAL A 36 25.89 27.67 -8.91
CA VAL A 36 26.10 26.31 -8.38
C VAL A 36 26.12 25.28 -9.51
N GLU A 37 26.80 24.16 -9.30
CA GLU A 37 26.84 23.05 -10.27
C GLU A 37 25.46 22.40 -10.39
N MET A 38 24.90 22.38 -11.60
CA MET A 38 23.52 22.00 -11.84
C MET A 38 23.24 20.55 -11.52
N ASP A 39 24.04 19.61 -12.06
CA ASP A 39 23.78 18.17 -11.90
C ASP A 39 23.78 17.77 -10.42
N LYS A 40 24.74 18.29 -9.65
CA LYS A 40 24.81 18.08 -8.20
C LYS A 40 23.57 18.63 -7.50
N THR A 41 23.24 19.90 -7.75
CA THR A 41 22.12 20.59 -7.07
C THR A 41 20.78 19.93 -7.39
N LEU A 42 20.54 19.57 -8.65
CA LEU A 42 19.29 18.95 -9.09
C LEU A 42 19.17 17.49 -8.62
N THR A 43 20.27 16.74 -8.59
CA THR A 43 20.28 15.38 -8.03
C THR A 43 20.02 15.40 -6.52
N GLU A 44 20.63 16.32 -5.77
CA GLU A 44 20.35 16.52 -4.34
C GLU A 44 18.89 16.95 -4.10
N PHE A 45 18.32 17.73 -5.02
CA PHE A 45 16.90 18.08 -5.02
C PHE A 45 15.98 16.90 -5.44
N GLY A 46 16.53 15.81 -5.97
CA GLY A 46 15.77 14.63 -6.42
C GLY A 46 15.14 14.74 -7.82
N ALA A 47 15.67 15.61 -8.68
CA ALA A 47 15.27 15.73 -10.08
C ALA A 47 16.16 14.85 -10.99
N ASP A 48 15.57 14.28 -12.05
CA ASP A 48 16.28 13.61 -13.14
C ASP A 48 16.75 14.64 -14.16
N VAL A 49 18.00 14.52 -14.61
CA VAL A 49 18.64 15.47 -15.54
C VAL A 49 19.17 14.73 -16.75
N LYS A 50 18.75 15.16 -17.95
CA LYS A 50 19.19 14.60 -19.22
C LYS A 50 19.71 15.67 -20.15
N TRP A 51 20.86 15.41 -20.75
CA TRP A 51 21.47 16.24 -21.78
C TRP A 51 21.28 15.59 -23.15
N ASP A 52 20.73 16.35 -24.10
CA ASP A 52 20.73 16.00 -25.52
C ASP A 52 21.77 16.86 -26.24
N ASP A 53 22.87 16.23 -26.65
CA ASP A 53 23.99 16.88 -27.33
C ASP A 53 23.62 17.38 -28.74
N TYR A 54 22.70 16.71 -29.44
CA TYR A 54 22.29 17.15 -30.76
C TYR A 54 21.44 18.43 -30.68
N ALA A 55 20.47 18.46 -29.77
CA ALA A 55 19.57 19.59 -29.58
C ALA A 55 20.16 20.70 -28.69
N GLN A 56 21.29 20.43 -28.02
CA GLN A 56 21.94 21.28 -27.03
C GLN A 56 20.95 21.74 -25.94
N ILE A 57 20.22 20.79 -25.38
CA ILE A 57 19.14 21.05 -24.44
C ILE A 57 19.20 20.11 -23.23
N TYR A 58 18.94 20.67 -22.06
CA TYR A 58 18.68 19.91 -20.85
C TYR A 58 17.18 19.65 -20.72
N THR A 59 16.82 18.40 -20.48
CA THR A 59 15.50 18.00 -19.99
C THR A 59 15.64 17.65 -18.51
N ILE A 60 14.88 18.34 -17.66
CA ILE A 60 14.91 18.16 -16.22
C ILE A 60 13.51 17.75 -15.79
N THR A 61 13.36 16.68 -15.02
CA THR A 61 12.06 16.21 -14.55
C THR A 61 12.05 15.93 -13.06
N LYS A 62 10.96 16.31 -12.39
CA LYS A 62 10.68 15.92 -11.01
C LYS A 62 9.18 15.98 -10.80
N ASP A 63 8.58 14.85 -10.44
CA ASP A 63 7.14 14.75 -10.16
C ASP A 63 6.28 15.31 -11.32
N GLY A 64 5.59 16.43 -11.08
CA GLY A 64 4.74 17.14 -12.03
C GLY A 64 5.48 18.04 -13.02
N ALA A 65 6.73 18.39 -12.71
CA ALA A 65 7.51 19.35 -13.47
C ALA A 65 8.30 18.65 -14.59
N PHE A 66 8.08 19.11 -15.82
CA PHE A 66 8.83 18.76 -17.00
C PHE A 66 9.44 20.03 -17.59
N ILE A 67 10.77 20.15 -17.50
CA ILE A 67 11.51 21.37 -17.82
C ILE A 67 12.42 21.13 -19.00
N LYS A 68 12.46 22.08 -19.94
CA LYS A 68 13.47 22.15 -21.00
C LYS A 68 14.22 23.47 -20.93
N VAL A 69 15.55 23.43 -20.84
CA VAL A 69 16.39 24.62 -20.76
C VAL A 69 17.63 24.46 -21.63
N LYS A 70 17.99 25.52 -22.35
CA LYS A 70 19.21 25.56 -23.18
C LYS A 70 20.29 26.41 -22.52
N PRO A 71 21.57 26.01 -22.59
CA PRO A 71 22.66 26.89 -22.18
C PRO A 71 22.61 28.25 -22.89
N GLY A 72 22.79 29.33 -22.13
CA GLY A 72 22.78 30.71 -22.62
C GLY A 72 21.41 31.27 -22.98
N ALA A 73 20.32 30.50 -22.87
CA ALA A 73 18.97 31.01 -23.10
C ALA A 73 18.47 31.83 -21.89
N ASN A 74 17.82 32.95 -22.17
CA ASN A 74 17.15 33.77 -21.16
C ASN A 74 15.78 33.21 -20.73
N THR A 75 15.36 32.09 -21.33
CA THR A 75 14.09 31.44 -21.03
C THR A 75 14.26 29.93 -20.89
N ALA A 76 13.39 29.33 -20.08
CA ALA A 76 13.16 27.90 -20.00
C ALA A 76 11.70 27.59 -20.39
N ILE A 77 11.42 26.33 -20.72
CA ILE A 77 10.05 25.82 -20.85
C ILE A 77 9.75 24.96 -19.64
N VAL A 78 8.64 25.23 -18.95
CA VAL A 78 8.11 24.43 -17.84
C VAL A 78 6.70 24.00 -18.21
N ASN A 79 6.45 22.69 -18.30
CA ASN A 79 5.15 22.11 -18.65
C ASN A 79 4.55 22.78 -19.91
N GLY A 80 5.35 22.89 -20.97
CA GLY A 80 4.97 23.52 -22.25
C GLY A 80 4.91 25.06 -22.25
N LYS A 81 5.05 25.73 -21.10
CA LYS A 81 4.95 27.20 -20.97
C LYS A 81 6.32 27.85 -20.82
N SER A 82 6.49 29.05 -21.40
CA SER A 82 7.74 29.81 -21.30
C SER A 82 7.89 30.50 -19.94
N LEU A 83 9.09 30.43 -19.38
CA LEU A 83 9.53 31.10 -18.15
C LEU A 83 10.77 31.94 -18.44
N THR A 84 10.79 33.21 -18.05
CA THR A 84 12.00 34.04 -18.10
C THR A 84 12.92 33.69 -16.94
N LEU A 85 14.18 33.37 -17.24
CA LEU A 85 15.20 33.09 -16.24
C LEU A 85 15.85 34.39 -15.79
N GLN A 86 16.13 34.51 -14.49
CA GLN A 86 16.89 35.64 -13.97
C GLN A 86 18.35 35.61 -14.43
N ALA A 87 18.93 34.41 -14.40
CA ALA A 87 20.27 34.13 -14.86
C ALA A 87 20.21 32.93 -15.83
N PRO A 88 20.76 33.05 -17.04
CA PRO A 88 20.88 31.91 -17.96
C PRO A 88 21.72 30.80 -17.34
N LEU A 89 21.40 29.56 -17.69
CA LEU A 89 22.29 28.43 -17.46
C LEU A 89 23.59 28.64 -18.25
N VAL A 90 24.74 28.46 -17.61
CA VAL A 90 26.05 28.64 -18.25
C VAL A 90 26.84 27.34 -18.26
N MET A 91 27.63 27.13 -19.31
CA MET A 91 28.56 26.01 -19.39
C MET A 91 29.96 26.46 -18.96
N LYS A 92 30.55 25.78 -17.98
CA LYS A 92 31.94 25.98 -17.56
C LYS A 92 32.60 24.63 -17.37
N ASP A 93 33.74 24.43 -18.04
CA ASP A 93 34.50 23.19 -18.01
C ASP A 93 33.65 21.94 -18.34
N ASN A 94 32.80 22.05 -19.37
CA ASN A 94 31.81 21.04 -19.79
C ASN A 94 30.76 20.66 -18.73
N LYS A 95 30.59 21.46 -17.69
CA LYS A 95 29.53 21.31 -16.69
C LYS A 95 28.53 22.45 -16.79
N ALA A 96 27.26 22.15 -16.55
CA ALA A 96 26.22 23.16 -16.44
C ALA A 96 26.22 23.80 -15.05
N TRP A 97 26.08 25.11 -15.01
CA TRP A 97 25.94 25.92 -13.81
C TRP A 97 24.67 26.74 -13.88
N ILE A 98 23.94 26.77 -12.78
CA ILE A 98 22.66 27.48 -12.61
C ILE A 98 22.78 28.47 -11.45
N SER A 99 21.89 29.47 -11.40
CA SER A 99 21.72 30.31 -10.22
C SER A 99 21.39 29.44 -9.01
N ASP A 100 21.88 29.81 -7.83
CA ASP A 100 21.46 29.17 -6.56
C ASP A 100 19.95 29.33 -6.29
N THR A 101 19.29 30.32 -6.92
CA THR A 101 17.83 30.50 -6.91
C THR A 101 17.07 29.66 -7.94
N PHE A 102 17.76 29.02 -8.90
CA PHE A 102 17.12 28.39 -10.07
C PHE A 102 16.04 27.37 -9.71
N VAL A 103 16.28 26.55 -8.68
CA VAL A 103 15.30 25.55 -8.24
C VAL A 103 13.99 26.22 -7.80
N ASN A 104 14.07 27.30 -7.02
CA ASN A 104 12.90 28.06 -6.60
C ASN A 104 12.24 28.76 -7.79
N ASP A 105 13.02 29.51 -8.57
CA ASP A 105 12.54 30.30 -9.71
C ASP A 105 11.81 29.44 -10.76
N VAL A 106 12.26 28.20 -10.98
CA VAL A 106 11.74 27.32 -12.03
C VAL A 106 10.67 26.37 -11.50
N PHE A 107 10.97 25.56 -10.47
CA PHE A 107 10.03 24.55 -9.97
C PHE A 107 8.89 25.15 -9.13
N GLN A 108 9.09 26.34 -8.54
CA GLN A 108 8.08 27.03 -7.73
C GLN A 108 7.52 28.28 -8.45
N SER A 109 7.73 28.38 -9.76
CA SER A 109 7.20 29.47 -10.62
C SER A 109 5.68 29.56 -10.66
N GLY A 110 4.98 28.50 -10.25
CA GLY A 110 3.56 28.31 -10.50
C GLY A 110 3.23 27.88 -11.93
N LEU A 111 4.21 27.51 -12.76
CA LEU A 111 3.92 26.92 -14.08
C LEU A 111 3.65 25.41 -14.00
N ASP A 112 4.24 24.72 -13.03
CA ASP A 112 3.75 23.40 -12.62
C ASP A 112 2.45 23.59 -11.80
N GLN A 113 1.38 22.97 -12.28
CA GLN A 113 0.03 23.08 -11.72
C GLN A 113 -0.40 21.82 -10.98
N THR A 114 0.50 20.84 -10.85
CA THR A 114 0.23 19.54 -10.23
C THR A 114 -0.21 19.70 -8.78
N PHE A 115 0.42 20.60 -8.03
CA PHE A 115 0.04 20.93 -6.65
C PHE A 115 -0.59 22.32 -6.56
N GLN A 116 -1.67 22.42 -5.80
CA GLN A 116 -2.40 23.66 -5.54
C GLN A 116 -2.57 23.90 -4.05
N VAL A 117 -2.69 25.17 -3.68
CA VAL A 117 -2.90 25.57 -2.28
C VAL A 117 -4.32 25.23 -1.85
N GLU A 118 -4.44 24.42 -0.80
CA GLU A 118 -5.70 24.18 -0.10
C GLU A 118 -6.04 25.37 0.81
N LYS A 119 -7.03 26.17 0.41
CA LYS A 119 -7.47 27.33 1.20
C LYS A 119 -8.43 26.96 2.32
N THR A 120 -9.22 25.92 2.11
CA THR A 120 -10.17 25.38 3.07
C THR A 120 -9.80 23.91 3.28
N PRO A 121 -9.18 23.58 4.43
CA PRO A 121 -8.76 22.22 4.71
C PRO A 121 -9.92 21.23 4.65
N HIS A 122 -9.72 20.11 3.95
CA HIS A 122 -10.65 19.00 3.98
C HIS A 122 -10.79 18.49 5.42
N PRO A 123 -12.03 18.22 5.91
CA PRO A 123 -12.26 17.79 7.29
C PRO A 123 -11.58 16.45 7.66
N LEU A 124 -11.29 15.61 6.67
CA LEU A 124 -10.57 14.33 6.82
C LEU A 124 -9.06 14.45 6.64
N ASN A 125 -8.48 15.65 6.52
CA ASN A 125 -7.02 15.79 6.52
C ASN A 125 -6.43 15.13 7.78
N ALA A 126 -5.38 14.33 7.63
CA ALA A 126 -4.68 13.74 8.75
C ALA A 126 -4.21 14.81 9.78
N LEU A 127 -3.86 14.38 10.98
CA LEU A 127 -3.30 15.28 11.98
C LEU A 127 -1.98 15.86 11.46
N SER A 128 -1.83 17.18 11.54
CA SER A 128 -0.58 17.84 11.17
C SER A 128 0.52 17.57 12.21
N PRO A 129 1.81 17.81 11.88
CA PRO A 129 2.90 17.64 12.84
C PRO A 129 2.69 18.39 14.16
N ASP A 130 2.10 19.58 14.12
CA ASP A 130 1.85 20.39 15.32
C ASP A 130 0.65 19.88 16.10
N GLU A 131 -0.37 19.36 15.43
CA GLU A 131 -1.51 18.72 16.08
C GLU A 131 -1.13 17.40 16.76
N ILE A 132 -0.24 16.62 16.16
CA ILE A 132 0.32 15.40 16.79
C ILE A 132 1.05 15.77 18.08
N LYS A 133 1.98 16.75 18.03
CA LYS A 133 2.70 17.24 19.23
C LYS A 133 1.72 17.75 20.28
N GLN A 134 0.67 18.46 19.86
CA GLN A 134 -0.33 19.02 20.75
C GLN A 134 -1.18 17.93 21.41
N ALA A 135 -1.65 16.94 20.66
CA ALA A 135 -2.40 15.81 21.17
C ALA A 135 -1.61 15.06 22.26
N VAL A 136 -0.33 14.80 21.98
CA VAL A 136 0.61 14.18 22.92
C VAL A 136 0.85 15.06 24.15
N GLY A 137 0.98 16.37 23.96
CA GLY A 137 1.11 17.33 25.06
C GLY A 137 -0.11 17.33 26.00
N ILE A 138 -1.31 17.22 25.45
CA ILE A 138 -2.57 17.18 26.23
C ILE A 138 -2.61 15.92 27.11
N VAL A 139 -2.36 14.73 26.56
CA VAL A 139 -2.39 13.50 27.36
C VAL A 139 -1.24 13.41 28.36
N LYS A 140 -0.04 13.89 28.02
CA LYS A 140 1.11 13.96 28.96
C LYS A 140 0.89 14.89 30.14
N ALA A 141 -0.02 15.86 30.01
CA ALA A 141 -0.39 16.77 31.11
C ALA A 141 -1.38 16.13 32.10
N SER A 142 -1.99 14.98 31.76
CA SER A 142 -2.89 14.26 32.66
C SER A 142 -2.13 13.70 33.87
N PRO A 143 -2.70 13.75 35.09
CA PRO A 143 -2.14 13.05 36.25
C PRO A 143 -2.15 11.51 36.09
N ASP A 144 -2.96 10.98 35.17
CA ASP A 144 -3.07 9.55 34.91
C ASP A 144 -1.98 9.02 33.97
N PHE A 145 -1.31 9.90 33.20
CA PHE A 145 -0.25 9.52 32.27
C PHE A 145 0.99 8.99 33.03
N LYS A 146 1.55 7.87 32.57
CA LYS A 146 2.73 7.26 33.22
C LYS A 146 4.02 7.51 32.42
N PRO A 147 5.17 7.62 33.10
CA PRO A 147 6.45 7.65 32.41
C PRO A 147 6.64 6.41 31.53
N ASN A 148 7.18 6.59 30.32
CA ASN A 148 7.42 5.55 29.33
C ASN A 148 6.15 4.95 28.69
N THR A 149 4.96 5.54 28.90
CA THR A 149 3.80 5.23 28.05
C THR A 149 4.15 5.54 26.58
N ARG A 150 3.88 4.55 25.71
CA ARG A 150 4.07 4.62 24.26
C ARG A 150 2.72 4.84 23.57
N PHE A 151 2.74 5.13 22.27
CA PHE A 151 1.55 5.37 21.45
C PHE A 151 1.49 4.32 20.36
N THR A 152 0.40 3.54 20.31
CA THR A 152 0.19 2.58 19.22
C THR A 152 -0.47 3.25 18.03
N GLN A 153 -1.30 4.27 18.27
CA GLN A 153 -1.96 5.06 17.23
C GLN A 153 -2.31 6.45 17.75
N ILE A 154 -2.14 7.48 16.91
CA ILE A 154 -2.68 8.83 17.11
C ILE A 154 -3.30 9.25 15.78
N ALA A 155 -4.62 9.27 15.71
CA ALA A 155 -5.37 9.51 14.49
C ALA A 155 -6.40 10.61 14.68
N LEU A 156 -6.86 11.19 13.57
CA LEU A 156 -8.01 12.10 13.57
C LEU A 156 -9.22 11.38 14.18
N ALA A 157 -9.92 12.04 15.09
CA ALA A 157 -11.28 11.63 15.41
C ALA A 157 -12.19 12.26 14.35
N GLU A 158 -12.62 11.45 13.39
CA GLU A 158 -13.34 11.95 12.22
C GLU A 158 -14.65 12.65 12.59
N PRO A 159 -14.99 13.75 11.90
CA PRO A 159 -16.31 14.34 12.02
C PRO A 159 -17.40 13.39 11.51
N ASP A 160 -18.65 13.73 11.82
CA ASP A 160 -19.82 13.00 11.32
C ASP A 160 -19.82 12.90 9.77
N LYS A 161 -20.05 11.67 9.25
CA LYS A 161 -20.06 11.33 7.83
C LYS A 161 -20.92 12.29 6.99
N ALA A 162 -22.12 12.63 7.46
CA ALA A 162 -23.03 13.49 6.71
C ALA A 162 -22.49 14.94 6.60
N LYS A 163 -21.83 15.46 7.66
CA LYS A 163 -21.18 16.78 7.60
C LYS A 163 -19.99 16.80 6.64
N VAL A 164 -19.22 15.71 6.59
CA VAL A 164 -18.11 15.58 5.63
C VAL A 164 -18.63 15.56 4.20
N TRP A 165 -19.69 14.81 3.92
CA TRP A 165 -20.32 14.84 2.60
C TRP A 165 -20.86 16.21 2.22
N ASP A 166 -21.49 16.93 3.16
CA ASP A 166 -22.00 18.27 2.91
C ASP A 166 -20.88 19.27 2.59
N PHE A 167 -19.71 19.12 3.21
CA PHE A 167 -18.50 19.86 2.84
C PHE A 167 -18.10 19.59 1.38
N VAL A 168 -18.04 18.32 0.98
CA VAL A 168 -17.56 17.93 -0.36
C VAL A 168 -18.54 18.29 -1.47
N LEU A 169 -19.84 18.13 -1.22
CA LEU A 169 -20.87 18.31 -2.25
C LEU A 169 -21.38 19.76 -2.32
N ASN A 170 -21.48 20.44 -1.17
CA ASN A 170 -22.10 21.78 -1.08
C ASN A 170 -21.13 22.87 -0.61
N GLY A 171 -19.91 22.53 -0.21
CA GLY A 171 -18.92 23.50 0.30
C GLY A 171 -19.22 24.01 1.70
N THR A 172 -20.14 23.36 2.44
CA THR A 172 -20.49 23.74 3.81
C THR A 172 -19.34 23.43 4.75
N ALA A 173 -18.83 24.43 5.46
CA ALA A 173 -17.78 24.21 6.45
C ALA A 173 -18.26 23.29 7.60
N VAL A 174 -17.42 22.36 8.02
CA VAL A 174 -17.70 21.50 9.17
C VAL A 174 -17.47 22.30 10.46
N ASP A 175 -18.55 22.68 11.14
CA ASP A 175 -18.50 23.29 12.48
C ASP A 175 -18.34 22.19 13.56
N ALA A 176 -17.11 21.71 13.69
CA ALA A 176 -16.68 20.79 14.74
C ALA A 176 -15.22 21.08 15.11
N PRO A 177 -14.82 20.97 16.39
CA PRO A 177 -13.41 21.06 16.76
C PRO A 177 -12.63 19.90 16.14
N ARG A 178 -11.37 20.16 15.78
CA ARG A 178 -10.40 19.10 15.46
C ARG A 178 -10.11 18.30 16.72
N GLU A 179 -10.32 17.00 16.65
CA GLU A 179 -10.12 16.08 17.76
C GLU A 179 -9.22 14.92 17.33
N ALA A 180 -8.56 14.28 18.29
CA ALA A 180 -7.68 13.14 18.02
C ALA A 180 -8.06 11.95 18.91
N ASN A 181 -8.16 10.77 18.31
CA ASN A 181 -8.21 9.49 18.99
C ASN A 181 -6.78 9.00 19.21
N ILE A 182 -6.48 8.59 20.45
CA ILE A 182 -5.13 8.24 20.90
C ILE A 182 -5.21 6.88 21.59
N THR A 183 -4.48 5.90 21.07
CA THR A 183 -4.30 4.60 21.71
C THR A 183 -2.90 4.54 22.30
N MET A 184 -2.83 4.43 23.62
CA MET A 184 -1.60 4.41 24.41
C MET A 184 -1.32 3.01 24.93
N LEU A 185 -0.03 2.70 25.12
CA LEU A 185 0.46 1.48 25.73
C LEU A 185 1.33 1.81 26.94
N ASP A 186 0.75 1.67 28.14
CA ASP A 186 1.45 1.81 29.42
C ASP A 186 1.96 0.43 29.89
N GLY A 187 3.25 0.17 29.62
CA GLY A 187 3.83 -1.17 29.81
C GLY A 187 3.14 -2.19 28.90
N LYS A 188 2.14 -2.90 29.44
CA LYS A 188 1.28 -3.84 28.70
C LYS A 188 -0.20 -3.43 28.62
N PHE A 189 -0.60 -2.37 29.32
CA PHE A 189 -2.00 -1.96 29.41
C PHE A 189 -2.34 -0.96 28.32
N ILE A 190 -3.43 -1.22 27.60
CA ILE A 190 -3.97 -0.30 26.60
C ILE A 190 -4.86 0.74 27.26
N ILE A 191 -4.75 1.98 26.80
CA ILE A 191 -5.60 3.10 27.19
C ILE A 191 -6.03 3.82 25.91
N GLU A 192 -7.33 4.02 25.73
CA GLU A 192 -7.89 4.87 24.69
C GLU A 192 -8.22 6.24 25.26
N ALA A 193 -7.80 7.29 24.56
CA ALA A 193 -8.13 8.66 24.90
C ALA A 193 -8.63 9.43 23.68
N ARG A 194 -9.48 10.43 23.92
CA ARG A 194 -9.91 11.39 22.90
C ARG A 194 -9.60 12.79 23.40
N VAL A 195 -9.00 13.62 22.55
CA VAL A 195 -8.62 14.98 22.92
C VAL A 195 -9.20 16.01 21.96
N ASP A 196 -9.57 17.16 22.51
CA ASP A 196 -9.94 18.35 21.76
C ASP A 196 -8.71 19.23 21.56
N LEU A 197 -8.31 19.42 20.30
CA LEU A 197 -7.13 20.18 19.94
C LEU A 197 -7.37 21.69 20.00
N LYS A 198 -8.61 22.16 19.94
CA LYS A 198 -8.91 23.59 20.07
C LYS A 198 -8.88 24.01 21.53
N ASP A 199 -9.62 23.30 22.37
CA ASP A 199 -9.78 23.62 23.80
C ASP A 199 -8.67 23.02 24.69
N LYS A 200 -7.79 22.19 24.12
CA LYS A 200 -6.64 21.56 24.81
C LYS A 200 -7.06 20.72 26.03
N LYS A 201 -8.11 19.92 25.88
CA LYS A 201 -8.68 19.10 26.96
C LYS A 201 -8.84 17.65 26.53
N ILE A 202 -8.79 16.76 27.52
CA ILE A 202 -9.13 15.35 27.37
C ILE A 202 -10.64 15.23 27.46
N LEU A 203 -11.25 14.63 26.44
CA LEU A 203 -12.69 14.36 26.35
C LEU A 203 -13.02 12.97 26.91
N HIS A 204 -12.13 12.01 26.67
CA HIS A 204 -12.28 10.61 27.07
C HIS A 204 -10.92 10.04 27.47
N TRP A 205 -10.91 9.15 28.48
CA TRP A 205 -9.74 8.39 28.92
C TRP A 205 -10.19 7.07 29.52
N GLU A 206 -9.87 5.96 28.89
CA GLU A 206 -10.40 4.65 29.24
C GLU A 206 -9.33 3.55 29.12
N PRO A 207 -8.95 2.92 30.24
CA PRO A 207 -8.16 1.69 30.21
C PRO A 207 -8.97 0.55 29.58
N ILE A 208 -8.43 -0.09 28.55
CA ILE A 208 -9.10 -1.18 27.86
C ILE A 208 -8.69 -2.51 28.51
N LYS A 209 -9.63 -3.13 29.21
CA LYS A 209 -9.41 -4.39 29.93
C LYS A 209 -9.11 -5.52 28.94
N ASP A 210 -8.16 -6.37 29.30
CA ASP A 210 -7.80 -7.63 28.60
C ASP A 210 -7.26 -7.43 27.15
N ALA A 211 -7.10 -6.19 26.66
CA ALA A 211 -6.53 -5.90 25.36
C ALA A 211 -5.00 -5.95 25.37
N HIS A 212 -4.42 -6.60 24.36
CA HIS A 212 -2.98 -6.57 24.10
C HIS A 212 -2.66 -5.55 23.02
N GLY A 213 -1.68 -4.68 23.29
CA GLY A 213 -1.17 -3.77 22.26
C GLY A 213 -0.42 -4.49 21.15
N MET A 214 -0.47 -3.89 19.95
CA MET A 214 0.38 -4.26 18.82
C MET A 214 1.88 -4.21 19.17
N VAL A 215 2.71 -4.83 18.34
CA VAL A 215 4.17 -4.77 18.41
C VAL A 215 4.64 -3.37 18.04
N LEU A 216 5.58 -2.82 18.82
CA LEU A 216 6.19 -1.51 18.55
C LEU A 216 7.67 -1.67 18.17
N LEU A 217 8.23 -0.66 17.52
CA LEU A 217 9.61 -0.70 17.02
C LEU A 217 10.65 -1.00 18.11
N ASP A 218 10.45 -0.48 19.32
CA ASP A 218 11.36 -0.72 20.44
C ASP A 218 11.29 -2.16 20.97
N ASP A 219 10.19 -2.88 20.74
CA ASP A 219 10.05 -4.30 21.08
C ASP A 219 11.03 -5.17 20.25
N PHE A 220 11.30 -4.81 18.98
CA PHE A 220 12.30 -5.51 18.13
C PHE A 220 13.70 -5.42 18.75
N MET A 221 14.13 -4.22 19.14
CA MET A 221 15.43 -4.01 19.77
C MET A 221 15.51 -4.70 21.14
N ALA A 222 14.42 -4.67 21.90
CA ALA A 222 14.34 -5.34 23.20
C ALA A 222 14.50 -6.85 23.05
N VAL A 223 13.78 -7.48 22.13
CA VAL A 223 13.87 -8.93 21.85
C VAL A 223 15.29 -9.32 21.46
N GLN A 224 15.91 -8.61 20.50
CA GLN A 224 17.28 -8.87 20.07
C GLN A 224 18.26 -8.86 21.26
N LYS A 225 18.16 -7.83 22.11
CA LYS A 225 19.03 -7.68 23.29
C LYS A 225 18.79 -8.76 24.34
N ILE A 226 17.53 -9.11 24.62
CA ILE A 226 17.17 -10.11 25.62
C ILE A 226 17.70 -11.49 25.19
N VAL A 227 17.49 -11.85 23.92
CA VAL A 227 17.83 -13.18 23.40
C VAL A 227 19.34 -13.37 23.29
N THR A 228 20.06 -12.41 22.70
CA THR A 228 21.52 -12.49 22.57
C THR A 228 22.26 -12.31 23.91
N GLY A 229 21.60 -11.73 24.91
CA GLY A 229 22.12 -11.60 26.27
C GLY A 229 21.85 -12.80 27.20
N SER A 230 21.03 -13.78 26.80
CA SER A 230 20.70 -14.95 27.64
C SER A 230 21.75 -16.05 27.53
N GLN A 231 22.24 -16.51 28.69
CA GLN A 231 23.16 -17.64 28.75
C GLN A 231 22.49 -18.95 28.35
N GLU A 232 21.23 -19.14 28.75
CA GLU A 232 20.43 -20.32 28.42
C GLU A 232 20.22 -20.44 26.91
N TYR A 233 19.92 -19.31 26.25
CA TYR A 233 19.78 -19.29 24.79
C TYR A 233 21.12 -19.50 24.08
N ALA A 234 22.20 -18.89 24.57
CA ALA A 234 23.56 -19.14 24.05
C ALA A 234 23.96 -20.62 24.15
N ASP A 235 23.55 -21.32 25.21
CA ASP A 235 23.81 -22.75 25.36
C ASP A 235 22.98 -23.61 24.40
N ALA A 236 21.73 -23.20 24.10
CA ALA A 236 20.93 -23.83 23.05
C ALA A 236 21.53 -23.61 21.64
N LEU A 237 22.06 -22.42 21.37
CA LEU A 237 22.77 -22.09 20.12
C LEU A 237 24.04 -22.94 19.94
N LYS A 238 24.83 -23.16 20.99
CA LYS A 238 26.04 -24.01 20.93
C LYS A 238 25.71 -25.45 20.53
N LYS A 239 24.59 -26.02 20.99
CA LYS A 239 24.14 -27.37 20.58
C LYS A 239 23.89 -27.45 19.07
N ARG A 240 23.57 -26.31 18.44
CA ARG A 240 23.31 -26.16 16.99
C ARG A 240 24.53 -25.68 16.21
N GLY A 241 25.71 -25.68 16.83
CA GLY A 241 26.98 -25.31 16.19
C GLY A 241 27.28 -23.81 16.13
N ILE A 242 26.50 -22.98 16.83
CA ILE A 242 26.66 -21.52 16.81
C ILE A 242 27.36 -21.07 18.10
N ASN A 243 28.62 -20.66 17.96
CA ASN A 243 29.46 -20.24 19.11
C ASN A 243 29.44 -18.73 19.35
N ASP A 244 28.95 -17.95 18.39
CA ASP A 244 28.93 -16.48 18.44
C ASP A 244 27.48 -15.97 18.38
N PRO A 245 26.84 -15.73 19.55
CA PRO A 245 25.48 -15.19 19.61
C PRO A 245 25.34 -13.79 18.98
N SER A 246 26.43 -13.05 18.77
CA SER A 246 26.34 -11.71 18.17
C SER A 246 25.95 -11.75 16.68
N LYS A 247 26.10 -12.90 16.03
CA LYS A 247 25.66 -13.15 14.66
C LYS A 247 24.21 -13.63 14.56
N VAL A 248 23.50 -13.78 15.68
CA VAL A 248 22.12 -14.25 15.66
C VAL A 248 21.18 -13.08 15.43
N MET A 249 20.40 -13.16 14.37
CA MET A 249 19.34 -12.20 14.06
C MET A 249 18.01 -12.75 14.56
N THR A 250 17.34 -12.00 15.42
CA THR A 250 16.02 -12.37 15.97
C THR A 250 14.90 -11.73 15.17
N THR A 251 13.80 -12.45 15.00
CA THR A 251 12.55 -11.86 14.52
C THR A 251 11.44 -12.04 15.57
N PRO A 252 10.84 -10.95 16.07
CA PRO A 252 9.74 -11.01 17.03
C PRO A 252 8.42 -11.35 16.35
N LEU A 253 7.71 -12.33 16.90
CA LEU A 253 6.46 -12.86 16.37
C LEU A 253 5.37 -12.82 17.43
N THR A 254 4.17 -12.35 17.05
CA THR A 254 2.98 -12.52 17.90
C THR A 254 2.66 -14.01 18.07
N VAL A 255 2.12 -14.36 19.24
CA VAL A 255 2.00 -15.78 19.67
C VAL A 255 0.62 -16.38 19.40
N GLY A 256 -0.34 -15.58 18.94
CA GLY A 256 -1.74 -15.98 18.81
C GLY A 256 -2.39 -16.33 20.16
N TYR A 257 -3.38 -17.22 20.09
CA TYR A 257 -4.09 -17.76 21.26
C TYR A 257 -4.40 -19.23 21.02
N PHE A 258 -4.12 -20.08 22.01
CA PHE A 258 -4.30 -21.53 21.93
C PHE A 258 -5.01 -22.12 23.14
N ASP A 259 -5.71 -21.29 23.93
CA ASP A 259 -6.41 -21.72 25.16
C ASP A 259 -5.49 -22.44 26.14
N GLY A 260 -4.31 -21.87 26.34
CA GLY A 260 -3.28 -22.38 27.23
C GLY A 260 -2.57 -23.66 26.75
N LYS A 261 -2.93 -24.24 25.59
CA LYS A 261 -2.24 -25.42 25.03
C LYS A 261 -0.77 -25.15 24.66
N ASP A 262 -0.45 -23.89 24.38
CA ASP A 262 0.91 -23.38 24.18
C ASP A 262 1.69 -23.19 25.52
N GLY A 263 0.99 -23.30 26.65
CA GLY A 263 1.53 -23.09 27.99
C GLY A 263 1.81 -21.61 28.32
N LEU A 264 1.20 -20.68 27.58
CA LEU A 264 1.41 -19.24 27.77
C LEU A 264 0.28 -18.63 28.59
N LYS A 265 0.63 -17.83 29.61
CA LYS A 265 -0.35 -17.08 30.40
C LYS A 265 -0.98 -15.99 29.55
N GLN A 266 -2.29 -15.81 29.62
CA GLN A 266 -3.00 -14.91 28.72
C GLN A 266 -2.66 -13.45 29.01
N GLU A 267 -2.54 -13.07 30.27
CA GLU A 267 -2.35 -11.69 30.72
C GLU A 267 -0.97 -11.10 30.39
N ASP A 268 0.00 -11.90 29.96
CA ASP A 268 1.39 -11.47 29.74
C ASP A 268 1.60 -10.89 28.33
N ARG A 269 2.52 -9.91 28.23
CA ARG A 269 2.90 -9.29 26.95
C ARG A 269 4.06 -10.07 26.35
N LEU A 270 3.71 -11.05 25.54
CA LEU A 270 4.64 -12.06 25.04
C LEU A 270 4.91 -11.92 23.55
N LEU A 271 6.14 -12.22 23.16
CA LEU A 271 6.52 -12.49 21.78
C LEU A 271 7.28 -13.81 21.71
N LYS A 272 6.98 -14.59 20.68
CA LYS A 272 7.84 -15.71 20.28
C LYS A 272 8.96 -15.17 19.40
N VAL A 273 10.10 -15.84 19.44
CA VAL A 273 11.29 -15.43 18.71
C VAL A 273 11.80 -16.63 17.93
N VAL A 274 11.80 -16.51 16.61
CA VAL A 274 12.60 -17.38 15.75
C VAL A 274 13.88 -16.66 15.37
N SER A 275 14.93 -17.41 15.05
CA SER A 275 16.27 -16.86 14.89
C SER A 275 16.93 -17.36 13.61
N TYR A 276 17.79 -16.50 13.11
CA TYR A 276 18.57 -16.70 11.90
C TYR A 276 20.04 -16.42 12.19
N LEU A 277 20.93 -16.93 11.34
CA LEU A 277 22.36 -16.67 11.43
C LEU A 277 22.79 -15.65 10.37
N ASP A 278 23.43 -14.56 10.78
CA ASP A 278 24.11 -13.64 9.88
C ASP A 278 25.49 -14.21 9.49
N ILE A 279 25.65 -14.53 8.21
CA ILE A 279 26.92 -14.99 7.63
C ILE A 279 27.60 -13.91 6.78
N GLY A 280 27.04 -12.70 6.71
CA GLY A 280 27.60 -11.55 5.99
C GLY A 280 27.18 -11.42 4.52
N ASP A 281 26.20 -12.20 4.06
CA ASP A 281 25.69 -12.14 2.68
C ASP A 281 24.58 -11.08 2.48
N GLY A 282 24.12 -10.46 3.57
CA GLY A 282 23.02 -9.49 3.54
C GLY A 282 21.63 -10.13 3.57
N ASN A 283 21.51 -11.44 3.78
CA ASN A 283 20.24 -12.16 3.77
C ASN A 283 20.15 -13.20 4.90
N TYR A 284 20.01 -12.75 6.15
CA TYR A 284 19.88 -13.67 7.28
C TYR A 284 18.70 -14.65 7.13
N TRP A 285 17.64 -14.29 6.38
CA TRP A 285 16.49 -15.17 6.13
C TRP A 285 16.86 -16.52 5.51
N ALA A 286 17.96 -16.59 4.75
CA ALA A 286 18.47 -17.82 4.15
C ALA A 286 19.09 -18.81 5.16
N HIS A 287 19.23 -18.41 6.42
CA HIS A 287 20.00 -19.14 7.43
C HIS A 287 19.17 -19.43 8.68
N PRO A 288 18.02 -20.14 8.56
CA PRO A 288 17.17 -20.43 9.70
C PRO A 288 17.88 -21.30 10.74
N ILE A 289 17.73 -20.94 12.01
CA ILE A 289 18.13 -21.76 13.15
C ILE A 289 16.89 -22.58 13.57
N GLU A 290 16.62 -23.64 12.81
CA GLU A 290 15.35 -24.37 12.90
C GLU A 290 15.15 -25.03 14.26
N ASN A 291 13.87 -25.20 14.64
CA ASN A 291 13.44 -25.89 15.87
C ASN A 291 13.98 -25.27 17.16
N LEU A 292 14.24 -23.96 17.17
CA LEU A 292 14.60 -23.19 18.36
C LEU A 292 13.69 -21.96 18.46
N VAL A 293 12.89 -21.91 19.52
CA VAL A 293 11.99 -20.79 19.78
C VAL A 293 12.18 -20.31 21.20
N ALA A 294 12.38 -18.99 21.38
CA ALA A 294 12.29 -18.36 22.69
C ALA A 294 10.92 -17.68 22.85
N VAL A 295 10.40 -17.64 24.07
CA VAL A 295 9.26 -16.81 24.46
C VAL A 295 9.79 -15.72 25.37
N VAL A 296 9.64 -14.47 24.94
CA VAL A 296 10.09 -13.28 25.66
C VAL A 296 8.89 -12.59 26.30
N ASP A 297 9.00 -12.31 27.59
CA ASP A 297 8.11 -11.37 28.27
C ASP A 297 8.71 -9.95 28.17
N LEU A 298 7.99 -9.04 27.51
CA LEU A 298 8.45 -7.67 27.27
C LEU A 298 8.39 -6.78 28.52
N VAL A 299 7.58 -7.14 29.52
CA VAL A 299 7.48 -6.42 30.79
C VAL A 299 8.58 -6.86 31.74
N GLU A 300 8.78 -8.18 31.90
CA GLU A 300 9.86 -8.73 32.73
C GLU A 300 11.24 -8.63 32.05
N LYS A 301 11.27 -8.38 30.73
CA LYS A 301 12.47 -8.23 29.90
C LYS A 301 13.41 -9.44 29.97
N LYS A 302 12.84 -10.64 29.89
CA LYS A 302 13.59 -11.90 29.93
C LYS A 302 12.92 -12.98 29.08
N ILE A 303 13.68 -14.02 28.77
CA ILE A 303 13.13 -15.27 28.23
C ILE A 303 12.42 -16.02 29.35
N ILE A 304 11.16 -16.40 29.14
CA ILE A 304 10.37 -17.18 30.10
C ILE A 304 10.20 -18.65 29.69
N LYS A 305 10.47 -18.97 28.43
CA LYS A 305 10.40 -20.33 27.89
C LYS A 305 11.37 -20.46 26.70
N ILE A 306 12.06 -21.59 26.60
CA ILE A 306 12.79 -21.99 25.40
C ILE A 306 12.22 -23.34 24.96
N GLU A 307 11.81 -23.42 23.70
CA GLU A 307 11.33 -24.63 23.06
C GLU A 307 12.42 -25.13 22.11
N GLU A 308 12.99 -26.31 22.41
CA GLU A 308 14.02 -26.96 21.59
C GLU A 308 13.45 -28.23 20.95
N GLY A 309 13.39 -28.28 19.62
CA GLY A 309 13.15 -29.49 18.85
C GLY A 309 14.43 -30.10 18.29
N ALA A 310 14.30 -30.98 17.31
CA ALA A 310 15.43 -31.66 16.66
C ALA A 310 16.48 -30.67 16.13
N ILE A 311 17.76 -31.05 16.21
CA ILE A 311 18.85 -30.23 15.70
C ILE A 311 18.95 -30.40 14.19
N VAL A 312 18.77 -29.30 13.46
CA VAL A 312 19.00 -29.20 12.02
C VAL A 312 20.20 -28.28 11.80
N PRO A 313 21.19 -28.67 10.98
CA PRO A 313 22.28 -27.77 10.61
C PRO A 313 21.75 -26.51 9.92
N VAL A 314 22.28 -25.35 10.28
CA VAL A 314 21.96 -24.09 9.60
C VAL A 314 22.42 -24.17 8.13
N PRO A 315 21.58 -23.82 7.14
CA PRO A 315 22.01 -23.66 5.76
C PRO A 315 23.04 -22.52 5.66
N MET A 316 24.24 -22.80 5.15
CA MET A 316 25.38 -21.85 5.19
C MET A 316 25.76 -21.26 3.82
N GLU A 317 25.07 -21.65 2.76
CA GLU A 317 25.37 -21.16 1.41
C GLU A 317 24.90 -19.70 1.27
N PRO A 318 25.76 -18.76 0.84
CA PRO A 318 25.35 -17.37 0.63
C PRO A 318 24.21 -17.23 -0.40
N ARG A 319 23.23 -16.40 -0.06
CA ARG A 319 22.05 -16.11 -0.89
C ARG A 319 21.71 -14.62 -0.92
N PRO A 320 22.65 -13.76 -1.39
CA PRO A 320 22.37 -12.34 -1.54
C PRO A 320 21.26 -12.08 -2.58
N TYR A 321 20.45 -11.06 -2.32
CA TYR A 321 19.39 -10.59 -3.23
C TYR A 321 19.62 -9.15 -3.74
N ASP A 322 20.68 -8.48 -3.28
CA ASP A 322 20.99 -7.08 -3.59
C ASP A 322 21.85 -6.91 -4.86
N GLY A 323 22.13 -8.01 -5.56
CA GLY A 323 22.91 -8.03 -6.79
C GLY A 323 24.43 -7.94 -6.60
N ARG A 324 24.95 -8.01 -5.37
CA ARG A 324 26.41 -7.94 -5.11
C ARG A 324 27.24 -9.03 -5.81
N ASP A 325 26.61 -10.14 -6.15
CA ASP A 325 27.19 -11.29 -6.85
C ASP A 325 26.68 -11.43 -8.30
N ARG A 326 25.96 -10.43 -8.82
CA ARG A 326 25.35 -10.44 -10.16
C ARG A 326 25.90 -9.34 -11.04
N GLU A 327 26.11 -9.67 -12.31
CA GLU A 327 26.36 -8.67 -13.35
C GLU A 327 25.02 -8.03 -13.76
N PRO A 328 24.93 -6.69 -13.82
CA PRO A 328 23.71 -6.01 -14.23
C PRO A 328 23.40 -6.31 -15.71
N VAL A 329 22.15 -6.64 -16.01
CA VAL A 329 21.70 -6.81 -17.39
C VAL A 329 21.42 -5.45 -18.01
N ALA A 330 22.09 -5.14 -19.12
CA ALA A 330 21.86 -3.88 -19.83
C ALA A 330 20.55 -3.92 -20.62
N HIS A 331 19.68 -2.93 -20.38
CA HIS A 331 18.44 -2.71 -21.13
C HIS A 331 18.50 -1.38 -21.89
N LYS A 332 17.82 -1.28 -23.03
CA LYS A 332 17.57 0.02 -23.67
C LYS A 332 16.63 0.85 -22.77
N PRO A 333 16.80 2.18 -22.68
CA PRO A 333 15.96 3.01 -21.84
C PRO A 333 14.50 3.02 -22.34
N LEU A 334 13.55 3.04 -21.39
CA LEU A 334 12.12 3.25 -21.62
C LEU A 334 11.66 4.39 -20.71
N GLU A 335 11.08 5.43 -21.30
CA GLU A 335 10.62 6.61 -20.58
C GLU A 335 9.16 6.89 -20.88
N ILE A 336 8.38 7.13 -19.83
CA ILE A 336 7.01 7.61 -19.91
C ILE A 336 7.06 9.09 -19.54
N THR A 337 6.60 9.96 -20.42
CA THR A 337 6.73 11.42 -20.23
C THR A 337 5.39 12.12 -20.48
N GLU A 338 5.16 13.17 -19.69
CA GLU A 338 3.97 14.04 -19.76
C GLU A 338 4.46 15.49 -19.84
N PRO A 339 4.86 15.95 -21.04
CA PRO A 339 5.66 17.18 -21.21
C PRO A 339 4.91 18.48 -20.91
N GLU A 340 3.59 18.41 -20.75
CA GLU A 340 2.71 19.54 -20.40
C GLU A 340 2.21 19.47 -18.96
N GLY A 341 2.80 18.60 -18.13
CA GLY A 341 2.35 18.34 -16.76
C GLY A 341 1.30 17.24 -16.70
N LYS A 342 0.65 17.11 -15.54
CA LYS A 342 -0.28 16.02 -15.23
C LYS A 342 -1.73 16.39 -15.58
N ASN A 343 -2.54 15.39 -15.92
CA ASN A 343 -4.00 15.56 -16.02
C ASN A 343 -4.68 15.64 -14.65
N TYR A 344 -4.00 15.19 -13.59
CA TYR A 344 -4.49 15.28 -12.22
C TYR A 344 -3.93 16.49 -11.48
N THR A 345 -4.71 17.00 -10.54
CA THR A 345 -4.33 18.10 -9.64
C THR A 345 -4.48 17.64 -8.19
N ILE A 346 -3.53 18.04 -7.34
CA ILE A 346 -3.48 17.73 -5.91
C ILE A 346 -3.63 19.04 -5.13
N THR A 347 -4.76 19.25 -4.48
CA THR A 347 -5.03 20.43 -3.65
C THR A 347 -5.02 20.02 -2.18
N GLY A 348 -3.92 20.28 -1.47
CA GLY A 348 -3.69 19.65 -0.17
C GLY A 348 -3.63 18.12 -0.34
N ASN A 349 -4.65 17.42 0.16
CA ASN A 349 -4.82 15.98 0.01
C ASN A 349 -5.98 15.58 -0.93
N MET A 350 -6.63 16.54 -1.57
CA MET A 350 -7.70 16.27 -2.54
C MET A 350 -7.11 16.07 -3.92
N ILE A 351 -7.45 14.97 -4.57
CA ILE A 351 -7.03 14.60 -5.92
C ILE A 351 -8.22 14.78 -6.86
N HIS A 352 -8.00 15.58 -7.89
CA HIS A 352 -8.91 15.75 -9.01
C HIS A 352 -8.29 15.13 -10.25
N TRP A 353 -9.01 14.25 -10.95
CA TRP A 353 -8.56 13.68 -12.21
C TRP A 353 -9.75 13.28 -13.08
N GLN A 354 -9.85 13.87 -14.27
CA GLN A 354 -10.98 13.65 -15.18
C GLN A 354 -12.32 13.87 -14.46
N ASN A 355 -13.16 12.85 -14.39
CA ASN A 355 -14.43 12.88 -13.68
C ASN A 355 -14.32 12.50 -12.20
N TRP A 356 -13.15 12.10 -11.71
CA TRP A 356 -12.96 11.69 -10.33
C TRP A 356 -12.51 12.85 -9.44
N ASP A 357 -13.10 12.92 -8.25
CA ASP A 357 -12.57 13.67 -7.12
C ASP A 357 -12.54 12.75 -5.90
N PHE A 358 -11.44 12.74 -5.16
CA PHE A 358 -11.31 12.02 -3.90
C PHE A 358 -10.26 12.65 -2.99
N HIS A 359 -10.26 12.26 -1.72
CA HIS A 359 -9.28 12.65 -0.71
C HIS A 359 -8.36 11.47 -0.38
N LEU A 360 -7.09 11.74 -0.09
CA LEU A 360 -6.08 10.73 0.23
C LEU A 360 -5.35 11.08 1.52
N SER A 361 -5.30 10.17 2.48
CA SER A 361 -4.49 10.31 3.70
C SER A 361 -3.79 9.02 4.06
N LEU A 362 -2.85 9.06 5.01
CA LEU A 362 -2.12 7.90 5.49
C LEU A 362 -2.41 7.66 6.98
N ASP A 363 -2.92 6.47 7.31
CA ASP A 363 -3.08 5.95 8.67
C ASP A 363 -1.90 5.06 9.06
N SER A 364 -1.50 5.09 10.34
CA SER A 364 -0.32 4.36 10.84
C SER A 364 -0.52 2.84 10.91
N ARG A 365 -1.77 2.34 10.94
CA ARG A 365 -2.10 0.91 10.98
C ARG A 365 -2.31 0.37 9.56
N VAL A 366 -3.23 0.97 8.80
CA VAL A 366 -3.71 0.40 7.52
C VAL A 366 -3.14 1.06 6.27
N GLY A 367 -2.36 2.13 6.43
CA GLY A 367 -1.78 2.86 5.29
C GLY A 367 -2.80 3.80 4.62
N PRO A 368 -2.86 3.87 3.29
CA PRO A 368 -3.68 4.84 2.59
C PRO A 368 -5.19 4.67 2.86
N ILE A 369 -5.86 5.79 3.10
CA ILE A 369 -7.31 5.89 3.16
C ILE A 369 -7.77 6.81 2.03
N ILE A 370 -8.63 6.27 1.16
CA ILE A 370 -9.25 7.00 0.04
C ILE A 370 -10.65 7.39 0.46
N SER A 371 -10.93 8.69 0.52
CA SER A 371 -12.19 9.19 1.08
C SER A 371 -12.96 10.08 0.11
N THR A 372 -14.26 10.22 0.36
CA THR A 372 -15.17 11.15 -0.30
C THR A 372 -15.12 11.08 -1.84
N VAL A 373 -15.06 9.85 -2.35
CA VAL A 373 -14.94 9.55 -3.78
C VAL A 373 -16.23 9.91 -4.48
N THR A 374 -16.12 10.78 -5.47
CA THR A 374 -17.23 11.17 -6.34
C THR A 374 -16.86 11.04 -7.80
N PHE A 375 -17.88 10.74 -8.62
CA PHE A 375 -17.78 10.79 -10.08
C PHE A 375 -18.63 11.96 -10.60
N ASN A 376 -18.02 12.85 -11.38
CA ASN A 376 -18.64 14.00 -12.00
C ASN A 376 -19.33 13.57 -13.31
N ASP A 377 -20.60 13.21 -13.21
CA ASP A 377 -21.45 12.88 -14.34
C ASP A 377 -22.04 14.17 -14.93
N ASN A 378 -21.46 14.63 -16.04
CA ASN A 378 -21.94 15.77 -16.82
C ASN A 378 -22.15 17.07 -16.00
N GLY A 379 -21.29 17.34 -15.03
CA GLY A 379 -21.33 18.52 -14.17
C GLY A 379 -21.93 18.27 -12.79
N LYS A 380 -22.45 17.07 -12.52
CA LYS A 380 -22.98 16.68 -11.21
C LYS A 380 -22.06 15.66 -10.55
N LYS A 381 -21.48 16.02 -9.39
CA LYS A 381 -20.79 15.05 -8.53
C LYS A 381 -21.80 14.07 -7.95
N ARG A 382 -21.54 12.78 -8.14
CA ARG A 382 -22.34 11.67 -7.60
C ARG A 382 -21.45 10.87 -6.67
N GLN A 383 -21.97 10.53 -5.50
CA GLN A 383 -21.25 9.74 -4.50
C GLN A 383 -20.99 8.33 -5.05
N VAL A 384 -19.79 7.81 -4.77
CA VAL A 384 -19.38 6.43 -5.10
C VAL A 384 -18.93 5.70 -3.84
N MET A 385 -18.02 6.30 -3.07
CA MET A 385 -17.47 5.69 -1.85
C MET A 385 -17.15 6.80 -0.83
N TYR A 386 -17.61 6.67 0.41
CA TYR A 386 -17.25 7.58 1.49
C TYR A 386 -15.83 7.33 1.98
N GLU A 387 -15.45 6.07 2.18
CA GLU A 387 -14.11 5.71 2.64
C GLU A 387 -13.75 4.30 2.16
N GLY A 388 -12.54 4.15 1.61
CA GLY A 388 -11.97 2.88 1.20
C GLY A 388 -10.54 2.74 1.69
N SER A 389 -10.21 1.61 2.29
CA SER A 389 -8.88 1.32 2.80
C SER A 389 -8.62 -0.18 2.84
N LEU A 390 -7.36 -0.57 3.08
CA LEU A 390 -7.09 -1.88 3.66
C LEU A 390 -7.83 -1.94 5.00
N GLY A 391 -8.71 -2.92 5.19
CA GLY A 391 -9.26 -3.20 6.51
C GLY A 391 -8.21 -3.88 7.38
N GLY A 392 -7.63 -4.96 6.84
CA GLY A 392 -6.54 -5.69 7.46
C GLY A 392 -6.10 -6.87 6.59
N MET A 393 -5.03 -7.56 7.01
CA MET A 393 -4.55 -8.75 6.31
C MET A 393 -3.94 -9.75 7.27
N ILE A 394 -3.84 -11.00 6.82
CA ILE A 394 -3.26 -12.11 7.57
C ILE A 394 -2.37 -12.99 6.68
N VAL A 395 -1.24 -13.44 7.23
CA VAL A 395 -0.34 -14.43 6.62
C VAL A 395 -0.19 -15.66 7.52
N PRO A 396 -1.11 -16.64 7.44
CA PRO A 396 -1.09 -17.83 8.29
C PRO A 396 -0.38 -19.01 7.62
N TYR A 397 0.49 -19.70 8.38
CA TYR A 397 1.31 -20.83 7.91
C TYR A 397 0.68 -22.19 8.20
N GLY A 398 0.97 -23.19 7.35
CA GLY A 398 0.40 -24.53 7.43
C GLY A 398 1.29 -25.62 8.05
N ASP A 399 2.40 -25.27 8.70
CA ASP A 399 3.33 -26.23 9.31
C ASP A 399 3.10 -26.32 10.84
N PRO A 400 2.90 -27.54 11.39
CA PRO A 400 2.58 -27.74 12.80
C PRO A 400 3.80 -27.74 13.75
N ASP A 401 5.02 -27.64 13.23
CA ASP A 401 6.23 -27.74 14.05
C ASP A 401 6.41 -26.54 14.97
N VAL A 402 7.29 -26.70 15.97
CA VAL A 402 7.48 -25.76 17.10
C VAL A 402 7.76 -24.32 16.67
N GLY A 403 8.48 -24.12 15.56
CA GLY A 403 8.82 -22.83 14.97
C GLY A 403 7.72 -22.19 14.11
N TRP A 404 6.59 -22.88 13.91
CA TRP A 404 5.66 -22.60 12.82
C TRP A 404 4.19 -22.57 13.24
N TYR A 405 3.71 -23.44 14.14
CA TYR A 405 2.26 -23.60 14.41
C TYR A 405 1.52 -22.32 14.82
N PHE A 406 2.24 -21.35 15.41
CA PHE A 406 1.69 -20.09 15.91
C PHE A 406 1.79 -18.94 14.90
N LYS A 407 2.46 -19.18 13.77
CA LYS A 407 2.86 -18.15 12.81
C LYS A 407 1.67 -17.75 11.96
N ALA A 408 1.03 -16.65 12.36
CA ALA A 408 -0.07 -16.02 11.65
C ALA A 408 0.04 -14.50 11.83
N TYR A 409 0.74 -13.85 10.89
CA TYR A 409 1.02 -12.42 10.97
C TYR A 409 -0.22 -11.61 10.59
N LEU A 410 -0.71 -10.79 11.51
CA LEU A 410 -1.67 -9.73 11.18
C LEU A 410 -0.87 -8.46 10.86
N ASP A 411 -0.36 -8.36 9.64
CA ASP A 411 0.65 -7.35 9.26
C ASP A 411 0.25 -5.92 9.63
N SER A 412 -1.00 -5.53 9.35
CA SER A 412 -1.56 -4.25 9.78
C SER A 412 -1.82 -4.21 11.28
N GLY A 413 -2.64 -5.13 11.80
CA GLY A 413 -3.15 -5.10 13.18
C GLY A 413 -2.10 -5.30 14.27
N ASP A 414 -1.10 -6.15 14.03
CA ASP A 414 -0.05 -6.48 14.99
C ASP A 414 1.24 -5.66 14.79
N TYR A 415 1.52 -5.12 13.60
CA TYR A 415 2.80 -4.44 13.30
C TYR A 415 2.69 -3.02 12.76
N GLY A 416 1.53 -2.61 12.23
CA GLY A 416 1.29 -1.25 11.74
C GLY A 416 1.93 -0.99 10.38
N MET A 417 1.29 -1.48 9.32
CA MET A 417 1.80 -1.36 7.95
C MET A 417 2.02 0.09 7.51
N GLY A 418 1.18 1.03 7.94
CA GLY A 418 1.38 2.45 7.66
C GLY A 418 2.67 3.00 8.25
N THR A 419 3.01 2.60 9.48
CA THR A 419 4.30 2.91 10.12
C THR A 419 5.47 2.28 9.38
N LEU A 420 5.26 1.10 8.82
CA LEU A 420 6.23 0.31 8.05
C LEU A 420 6.16 0.57 6.54
N THR A 421 5.68 1.75 6.13
CA THR A 421 5.67 2.16 4.73
C THR A 421 7.10 2.19 4.19
N SER A 422 7.29 1.61 3.00
CA SER A 422 8.57 1.55 2.30
C SER A 422 8.68 2.69 1.29
N PRO A 423 9.63 3.64 1.46
CA PRO A 423 9.82 4.76 0.54
C PRO A 423 10.06 4.31 -0.90
N LEU A 424 9.19 4.74 -1.81
CA LEU A 424 9.19 4.30 -3.20
C LEU A 424 10.44 4.77 -3.96
N VAL A 425 10.94 3.90 -4.84
CA VAL A 425 12.03 4.16 -5.76
C VAL A 425 11.48 4.43 -7.17
N ARG A 426 11.61 5.68 -7.62
CA ARG A 426 11.17 6.14 -8.95
C ARG A 426 11.82 5.30 -10.07
N GLY A 427 11.01 4.91 -11.06
CA GLY A 427 11.46 4.15 -12.22
C GLY A 427 11.67 2.66 -11.96
N LYS A 428 11.43 2.19 -10.73
CA LYS A 428 11.50 0.78 -10.33
C LYS A 428 10.18 0.34 -9.69
N ASP A 429 9.88 0.86 -8.51
CA ASP A 429 8.66 0.55 -7.76
C ASP A 429 7.44 1.24 -8.39
N VAL A 430 7.67 2.35 -9.09
CA VAL A 430 6.66 3.14 -9.81
C VAL A 430 7.23 3.59 -11.16
N PRO A 431 6.38 3.87 -12.17
CA PRO A 431 6.87 4.34 -13.46
C PRO A 431 7.55 5.72 -13.35
N SER A 432 8.36 6.07 -14.36
CA SER A 432 9.15 7.30 -14.38
C SER A 432 8.31 8.58 -14.32
N ASN A 433 7.05 8.53 -14.78
CA ASN A 433 6.12 9.66 -14.77
C ASN A 433 5.36 9.85 -13.44
N ALA A 434 5.61 9.05 -12.40
CA ALA A 434 4.87 9.18 -11.14
C ALA A 434 5.14 10.50 -10.39
N VAL A 435 4.18 10.93 -9.58
CA VAL A 435 4.35 11.96 -8.55
C VAL A 435 4.46 11.25 -7.21
N LEU A 436 5.53 11.53 -6.45
CA LEU A 436 5.78 10.90 -5.16
C LEU A 436 5.34 11.82 -4.02
N LEU A 437 4.56 11.28 -3.08
CA LEU A 437 4.00 12.01 -1.97
C LEU A 437 4.71 11.64 -0.67
N ASN A 438 5.17 12.66 0.06
CA ASN A 438 5.54 12.48 1.47
C ASN A 438 4.27 12.45 2.32
N GLN A 439 4.33 11.77 3.46
CA GLN A 439 3.23 11.72 4.44
C GLN A 439 3.79 11.83 5.84
N THR A 440 3.03 12.38 6.78
CA THR A 440 3.44 12.45 8.19
C THR A 440 2.48 11.64 9.05
N ILE A 441 3.04 10.82 9.93
CA ILE A 441 2.30 10.05 10.95
C ILE A 441 2.97 10.25 12.32
N PRO A 442 2.30 9.96 13.45
CA PRO A 442 2.97 9.81 14.74
C PRO A 442 3.89 8.57 14.74
N ASP A 443 5.06 8.67 15.38
CA ASP A 443 5.84 7.50 15.79
C ASP A 443 5.33 6.94 17.14
N TYR A 444 5.90 5.81 17.56
CA TYR A 444 5.51 5.13 18.80
C TYR A 444 5.80 5.94 20.09
N THR A 445 6.59 7.01 20.01
CA THR A 445 6.89 7.93 21.12
C THR A 445 5.97 9.16 21.14
N GLY A 446 5.14 9.31 20.09
CA GLY A 446 4.26 10.44 19.86
C GLY A 446 4.94 11.61 19.14
N ALA A 447 6.12 11.42 18.56
CA ALA A 447 6.76 12.43 17.73
C ALA A 447 6.24 12.34 16.29
N PRO A 448 6.04 13.46 15.57
CA PRO A 448 5.73 13.40 14.15
C PRO A 448 6.92 12.84 13.35
N MET A 449 6.63 11.89 12.46
CA MET A 449 7.58 11.26 11.57
C MET A 449 7.11 11.43 10.12
N GLU A 450 7.91 12.14 9.32
CA GLU A 450 7.68 12.22 7.88
C GLU A 450 8.27 10.98 7.20
N ILE A 451 7.44 10.31 6.40
CA ILE A 451 7.82 9.22 5.52
C ILE A 451 7.99 9.80 4.12
N PRO A 452 9.23 9.88 3.59
CA PRO A 452 9.47 10.41 2.26
C PRO A 452 8.98 9.42 1.20
N ARG A 453 8.37 9.90 0.11
CA ARG A 453 7.91 9.06 -1.01
C ARG A 453 7.04 7.87 -0.54
N ALA A 454 6.18 8.13 0.45
CA ALA A 454 5.32 7.14 1.08
C ALA A 454 4.30 6.56 0.10
N MET A 455 3.76 7.40 -0.79
CA MET A 455 2.77 7.00 -1.81
C MET A 455 3.16 7.58 -3.16
N ALA A 456 2.62 7.01 -4.23
CA ALA A 456 2.77 7.54 -5.57
C ALA A 456 1.43 7.66 -6.29
N ILE A 457 1.32 8.68 -7.13
CA ILE A 457 0.21 8.86 -8.05
C ILE A 457 0.77 8.85 -9.48
N PHE A 458 0.21 8.04 -10.37
CA PHE A 458 0.62 8.05 -11.77
C PHE A 458 -0.54 7.69 -12.70
N GLU A 459 -0.54 8.30 -13.88
CA GLU A 459 -1.42 7.90 -14.96
C GLU A 459 -0.70 6.90 -15.87
N ARG A 460 -1.40 5.86 -16.33
CA ARG A 460 -0.87 4.87 -17.29
C ARG A 460 -1.83 4.65 -18.46
N TYR A 461 -1.25 4.34 -19.61
CA TYR A 461 -1.98 3.74 -20.73
C TYR A 461 -2.33 2.28 -20.40
N ALA A 462 -3.58 1.90 -20.62
CA ALA A 462 -4.10 0.57 -20.26
C ALA A 462 -4.83 -0.12 -21.43
N GLY A 463 -4.34 0.06 -22.65
CA GLY A 463 -4.97 -0.52 -23.85
C GLY A 463 -6.07 0.37 -24.44
N PRO A 464 -6.87 -0.14 -25.38
CA PRO A 464 -8.04 0.58 -25.88
C PRO A 464 -9.17 0.60 -24.84
N GLU A 465 -9.75 1.77 -24.59
CA GLU A 465 -10.94 1.92 -23.74
C GLU A 465 -12.16 1.27 -24.41
N TYR A 466 -12.35 1.58 -25.70
CA TYR A 466 -13.23 0.84 -26.58
C TYR A 466 -12.71 0.85 -28.02
N LYS A 467 -13.19 -0.09 -28.82
CA LYS A 467 -12.85 -0.20 -30.24
C LYS A 467 -14.00 -0.81 -31.02
N HIS A 468 -14.32 -0.23 -32.18
CA HIS A 468 -15.18 -0.86 -33.19
C HIS A 468 -14.62 -0.62 -34.59
N GLN A 469 -14.46 -1.70 -35.35
CA GLN A 469 -14.10 -1.65 -36.77
C GLN A 469 -15.31 -2.09 -37.58
N GLU A 470 -16.13 -1.11 -37.97
CA GLU A 470 -17.29 -1.37 -38.82
C GLU A 470 -16.84 -1.66 -40.25
N MET A 471 -17.53 -2.60 -40.91
CA MET A 471 -17.18 -2.99 -42.28
C MET A 471 -17.43 -1.82 -43.23
N ASN A 472 -16.45 -1.49 -44.06
CA ASN A 472 -16.50 -0.35 -45.01
C ASN A 472 -16.67 1.03 -44.35
N GLN A 473 -16.34 1.19 -43.06
CA GLN A 473 -16.32 2.48 -42.36
C GLN A 473 -14.96 2.75 -41.70
N PRO A 474 -14.63 4.01 -41.39
CA PRO A 474 -13.45 4.32 -40.58
C PRO A 474 -13.47 3.62 -39.22
N ASN A 475 -12.30 3.18 -38.76
CA ASN A 475 -12.13 2.62 -37.41
C ASN A 475 -12.46 3.64 -36.33
N VAL A 476 -13.06 3.19 -35.23
CA VAL A 476 -13.21 3.95 -34.00
C VAL A 476 -12.41 3.28 -32.89
N SER A 477 -11.51 4.01 -32.24
CA SER A 477 -10.77 3.52 -31.06
C SER A 477 -10.40 4.71 -30.17
N THR A 478 -10.45 4.48 -28.87
CA THR A 478 -9.98 5.41 -27.83
C THR A 478 -9.01 4.69 -26.92
N GLU A 479 -8.00 5.39 -26.41
CA GLU A 479 -7.11 4.84 -25.39
C GLU A 479 -7.80 4.83 -24.02
N ARG A 480 -7.45 3.86 -23.19
CA ARG A 480 -7.79 3.83 -21.77
C ARG A 480 -6.68 4.46 -20.96
N ARG A 481 -7.04 5.41 -20.11
CA ARG A 481 -6.18 5.88 -19.03
C ARG A 481 -6.68 5.37 -17.68
N GLU A 482 -5.72 5.06 -16.82
CA GLU A 482 -5.95 4.68 -15.44
C GLU A 482 -5.08 5.55 -14.54
N LEU A 483 -5.68 6.13 -13.50
CA LEU A 483 -4.94 6.79 -12.42
C LEU A 483 -4.71 5.78 -11.31
N VAL A 484 -3.45 5.53 -10.97
CA VAL A 484 -3.06 4.60 -9.92
C VAL A 484 -2.52 5.37 -8.72
N VAL A 485 -3.05 5.07 -7.53
CA VAL A 485 -2.45 5.40 -6.25
C VAL A 485 -1.76 4.15 -5.72
N ARG A 486 -0.41 4.16 -5.70
CA ARG A 486 0.41 3.04 -5.22
C ARG A 486 0.99 3.31 -3.86
N TRP A 487 0.97 2.30 -3.00
CA TRP A 487 1.64 2.27 -1.70
C TRP A 487 2.35 0.94 -1.48
N ILE A 488 3.48 0.96 -0.77
CA ILE A 488 4.25 -0.24 -0.42
C ILE A 488 4.51 -0.25 1.09
N SER A 489 4.32 -1.40 1.73
CA SER A 489 4.67 -1.64 3.14
C SER A 489 5.48 -2.92 3.27
N THR A 490 6.53 -2.89 4.10
CA THR A 490 7.41 -4.05 4.32
C THR A 490 7.32 -4.49 5.76
N VAL A 491 6.84 -5.71 6.00
CA VAL A 491 6.70 -6.28 7.35
C VAL A 491 7.63 -7.47 7.48
N GLY A 492 8.78 -7.22 8.10
CA GLY A 492 9.81 -8.25 8.27
C GLY A 492 10.40 -8.68 6.93
N ASN A 493 9.98 -9.85 6.43
CA ASN A 493 10.52 -10.49 5.25
C ASN A 493 9.75 -10.22 3.96
N TYR A 494 8.45 -9.88 4.03
CA TYR A 494 7.62 -9.61 2.86
C TYR A 494 7.42 -8.12 2.61
N ASP A 495 7.25 -7.80 1.33
CA ASP A 495 6.91 -6.47 0.82
C ASP A 495 5.54 -6.54 0.12
N TYR A 496 4.60 -5.72 0.56
CA TYR A 496 3.24 -5.66 0.04
C TYR A 496 2.99 -4.37 -0.74
N ILE A 497 2.43 -4.50 -1.93
CA ILE A 497 2.14 -3.41 -2.86
C ILE A 497 0.63 -3.30 -3.02
N PHE A 498 0.07 -2.11 -2.84
CA PHE A 498 -1.36 -1.87 -3.02
C PHE A 498 -1.57 -0.79 -4.07
N ASP A 499 -2.32 -1.14 -5.12
CA ASP A 499 -2.72 -0.22 -6.18
C ASP A 499 -4.23 0.04 -6.09
N TRP A 500 -4.61 1.30 -5.86
CA TRP A 500 -5.96 1.78 -6.07
C TRP A 500 -6.06 2.43 -7.45
N ILE A 501 -6.91 1.86 -8.31
CA ILE A 501 -6.89 2.11 -9.77
C ILE A 501 -8.21 2.75 -10.17
N PHE A 502 -8.19 4.04 -10.53
CA PHE A 502 -9.37 4.76 -11.02
C PHE A 502 -9.37 4.75 -12.55
N HIS A 503 -10.43 4.20 -13.13
CA HIS A 503 -10.61 4.16 -14.58
C HIS A 503 -11.51 5.32 -15.02
N GLU A 504 -11.26 5.91 -16.20
CA GLU A 504 -12.10 7.01 -16.74
C GLU A 504 -13.58 6.62 -16.89
N ASN A 505 -13.87 5.33 -17.06
CA ASN A 505 -15.23 4.81 -17.23
C ASN A 505 -16.01 4.57 -15.92
N GLY A 506 -15.46 4.97 -14.77
CA GLY A 506 -16.12 4.85 -13.46
C GLY A 506 -15.77 3.57 -12.69
N THR A 507 -15.00 2.65 -13.27
CA THR A 507 -14.48 1.46 -12.55
C THR A 507 -13.42 1.87 -11.53
N ILE A 508 -13.38 1.17 -10.39
CA ILE A 508 -12.29 1.21 -9.42
C ILE A 508 -11.72 -0.21 -9.30
N GLY A 509 -10.42 -0.36 -9.51
CA GLY A 509 -9.67 -1.59 -9.21
C GLY A 509 -8.88 -1.45 -7.92
N ILE A 510 -8.73 -2.57 -7.21
CA ILE A 510 -7.86 -2.65 -6.03
C ILE A 510 -7.04 -3.93 -6.16
N ASP A 511 -5.75 -3.75 -6.39
CA ASP A 511 -4.79 -4.83 -6.59
C ASP A 511 -3.83 -4.91 -5.40
N ALA A 512 -3.54 -6.13 -4.96
CA ALA A 512 -2.52 -6.39 -3.94
C ALA A 512 -1.42 -7.28 -4.53
N GLY A 513 -0.18 -6.79 -4.46
CA GLY A 513 1.03 -7.48 -4.86
C GLY A 513 1.84 -7.92 -3.65
N ALA A 514 2.45 -9.09 -3.70
CA ALA A 514 3.44 -9.56 -2.72
C ALA A 514 4.78 -9.81 -3.40
N THR A 515 5.88 -9.39 -2.77
CA THR A 515 7.27 -9.69 -3.13
C THR A 515 8.11 -9.74 -1.85
N GLY A 516 9.43 -9.79 -1.93
CA GLY A 516 10.31 -9.91 -0.77
C GLY A 516 10.85 -11.34 -0.63
N ILE A 517 11.15 -11.74 0.60
CA ILE A 517 11.89 -12.97 0.91
C ILE A 517 10.98 -13.94 1.65
N GLU A 518 10.91 -15.19 1.21
CA GLU A 518 10.08 -16.19 1.87
C GLU A 518 10.57 -16.50 3.30
N ALA A 519 9.62 -16.79 4.20
CA ALA A 519 9.97 -17.39 5.49
C ALA A 519 10.22 -18.89 5.31
N VAL A 520 11.47 -19.31 5.46
CA VAL A 520 11.91 -20.67 5.13
C VAL A 520 12.20 -21.55 6.34
N LYS A 521 12.01 -22.86 6.16
CA LYS A 521 12.32 -23.92 7.11
C LYS A 521 13.67 -24.56 6.80
N GLY A 522 14.53 -24.67 7.80
CA GLY A 522 15.78 -25.41 7.71
C GLY A 522 15.52 -26.91 7.73
N VAL A 523 16.01 -27.65 6.75
CA VAL A 523 15.80 -29.11 6.63
C VAL A 523 17.09 -29.86 6.31
N THR A 524 17.09 -31.19 6.49
CA THR A 524 18.28 -32.00 6.22
C THR A 524 18.45 -32.39 4.76
N ALA A 525 17.35 -32.50 4.01
CA ALA A 525 17.37 -32.77 2.58
C ALA A 525 18.05 -31.62 1.81
N LYS A 526 18.95 -31.99 0.91
CA LYS A 526 19.51 -31.10 -0.11
C LYS A 526 18.75 -31.23 -1.42
N THR A 527 18.26 -32.43 -1.73
CA THR A 527 17.50 -32.69 -2.95
C THR A 527 16.31 -33.60 -2.64
N MET A 528 15.35 -33.69 -3.56
CA MET A 528 14.22 -34.61 -3.46
C MET A 528 14.61 -36.11 -3.48
N HIS A 529 15.89 -36.42 -3.72
CA HIS A 529 16.42 -37.77 -3.68
C HIS A 529 16.89 -38.20 -2.29
N ASP A 530 17.00 -37.26 -1.34
CA ASP A 530 17.45 -37.57 0.01
C ASP A 530 16.35 -38.27 0.82
N PRO A 531 16.70 -39.18 1.75
CA PRO A 531 15.71 -39.98 2.48
C PRO A 531 14.69 -39.15 3.27
N SER A 532 15.10 -37.99 3.80
CA SER A 532 14.24 -37.11 4.58
C SER A 532 13.33 -36.24 3.72
N ALA A 533 13.60 -36.10 2.41
CA ALA A 533 12.95 -35.10 1.57
C ALA A 533 11.42 -35.18 1.63
N LYS A 534 10.85 -36.38 1.63
CA LYS A 534 9.39 -36.55 1.70
C LYS A 534 8.77 -35.98 2.97
N GLU A 535 9.41 -36.15 4.13
CA GLU A 535 8.92 -35.56 5.38
C GLU A 535 9.30 -34.08 5.48
N ASP A 536 10.52 -33.73 5.08
CA ASP A 536 11.00 -32.34 5.06
C ASP A 536 10.07 -31.44 4.22
N THR A 537 9.54 -31.94 3.09
CA THR A 537 8.65 -31.20 2.18
C THR A 537 7.16 -31.46 2.39
N LYS A 538 6.75 -32.02 3.52
CA LYS A 538 5.34 -32.34 3.77
C LYS A 538 4.46 -31.08 3.84
N TYR A 539 5.04 -29.97 4.28
CA TYR A 539 4.35 -28.69 4.50
C TYR A 539 4.88 -27.57 3.60
N GLY A 540 5.72 -27.86 2.61
CA GLY A 540 6.31 -26.85 1.75
C GLY A 540 7.22 -27.45 0.68
N THR A 541 7.63 -26.63 -0.28
CA THR A 541 8.50 -27.04 -1.39
C THR A 541 9.96 -26.92 -0.97
N LEU A 542 10.81 -27.89 -1.33
CA LEU A 542 12.27 -27.73 -1.24
C LEU A 542 12.72 -26.76 -2.35
N ILE A 543 12.99 -25.51 -1.98
CA ILE A 543 13.31 -24.42 -2.93
C ILE A 543 14.81 -24.19 -3.11
N ASP A 544 15.62 -24.69 -2.16
CA ASP A 544 17.07 -24.71 -2.22
C ASP A 544 17.61 -25.83 -1.32
N HIS A 545 18.89 -26.13 -1.41
CA HIS A 545 19.52 -27.11 -0.54
C HIS A 545 19.30 -26.75 0.93
N ASN A 546 18.71 -27.67 1.70
CA ASN A 546 18.42 -27.49 3.12
C ASN A 546 17.34 -26.44 3.45
N ILE A 547 16.60 -25.95 2.45
CA ILE A 547 15.65 -24.84 2.61
C ILE A 547 14.30 -25.21 1.99
N VAL A 548 13.27 -25.23 2.84
CA VAL A 548 11.87 -25.42 2.42
C VAL A 548 11.11 -24.11 2.54
N GLY A 549 10.44 -23.69 1.45
CA GLY A 549 9.45 -22.62 1.48
C GLY A 549 8.14 -23.15 2.06
N THR A 550 7.86 -22.82 3.31
CA THR A 550 6.70 -23.36 4.03
C THR A 550 5.40 -22.80 3.46
N THR A 551 4.45 -23.69 3.15
CA THR A 551 3.16 -23.31 2.55
C THR A 551 2.36 -22.43 3.51
N HIS A 552 1.81 -21.35 2.98
CA HIS A 552 1.02 -20.37 3.73
C HIS A 552 -0.01 -19.70 2.83
N GLN A 553 -0.81 -18.79 3.39
CA GLN A 553 -1.72 -17.95 2.62
C GLN A 553 -1.34 -16.48 2.78
N HIS A 554 -1.60 -15.65 1.77
CA HIS A 554 -1.72 -14.20 1.95
C HIS A 554 -3.20 -13.86 1.77
N ILE A 555 -3.84 -13.32 2.81
CA ILE A 555 -5.27 -12.99 2.78
C ILE A 555 -5.43 -11.52 3.13
N TYR A 556 -5.93 -10.76 2.17
CA TYR A 556 -6.19 -9.33 2.27
C TYR A 556 -7.69 -9.10 2.44
N ASN A 557 -8.06 -8.12 3.24
CA ASN A 557 -9.43 -7.66 3.34
C ASN A 557 -9.49 -6.14 3.22
N PHE A 558 -10.33 -5.66 2.30
CA PHE A 558 -10.55 -4.23 2.05
C PHE A 558 -11.90 -3.81 2.63
N ARG A 559 -11.90 -2.72 3.41
CA ARG A 559 -13.11 -2.05 3.93
C ARG A 559 -13.51 -0.96 2.94
N LEU A 560 -14.74 -1.02 2.45
CA LEU A 560 -15.27 -0.14 1.41
C LEU A 560 -16.64 0.39 1.84
N ASP A 561 -16.66 1.56 2.47
CA ASP A 561 -17.88 2.28 2.80
C ASP A 561 -18.44 2.95 1.53
N MET A 562 -19.27 2.20 0.82
CA MET A 562 -19.79 2.56 -0.49
C MET A 562 -21.11 3.32 -0.35
N ASP A 563 -21.17 4.54 -0.88
CA ASP A 563 -22.38 5.37 -0.92
C ASP A 563 -22.85 5.51 -2.37
N VAL A 564 -23.44 4.46 -2.94
CA VAL A 564 -23.79 4.40 -4.37
C VAL A 564 -24.86 5.43 -4.71
N ASP A 565 -24.45 6.56 -5.30
CA ASP A 565 -25.27 7.74 -5.52
C ASP A 565 -26.07 8.14 -4.25
N GLY A 566 -25.46 8.01 -3.08
CA GLY A 566 -26.08 8.31 -1.79
C GLY A 566 -26.04 7.14 -0.82
N THR A 567 -26.30 7.47 0.45
CA THR A 567 -25.99 6.62 1.60
C THR A 567 -26.89 5.39 1.74
N ASN A 568 -28.17 5.46 1.37
CA ASN A 568 -29.07 4.31 1.54
C ASN A 568 -28.99 3.36 0.34
N ASN A 569 -28.45 2.16 0.55
CA ASN A 569 -28.27 1.14 -0.48
C ASN A 569 -28.82 -0.22 -0.02
N SER A 570 -29.00 -1.16 -0.95
CA SER A 570 -29.38 -2.56 -0.69
C SER A 570 -28.44 -3.50 -1.48
N LEU A 571 -28.14 -4.67 -0.93
CA LEU A 571 -27.35 -5.70 -1.61
C LEU A 571 -28.25 -6.58 -2.49
N VAL A 572 -27.89 -6.73 -3.76
CA VAL A 572 -28.66 -7.50 -4.74
C VAL A 572 -27.78 -8.57 -5.38
N ALA A 573 -28.28 -9.80 -5.44
CA ALA A 573 -27.68 -10.90 -6.19
C ALA A 573 -28.33 -11.03 -7.57
N MET A 574 -27.51 -11.35 -8.57
CA MET A 574 -27.94 -11.73 -9.91
C MET A 574 -27.14 -12.97 -10.32
N ASP A 575 -27.78 -14.14 -10.27
CA ASP A 575 -27.15 -15.42 -10.59
C ASP A 575 -27.54 -15.85 -12.01
N PRO A 576 -26.59 -15.92 -12.97
CA PRO A 576 -26.86 -16.42 -14.31
C PRO A 576 -27.18 -17.92 -14.31
N GLU A 577 -28.32 -18.30 -14.89
CA GLU A 577 -28.82 -19.67 -14.87
C GLU A 577 -29.29 -20.15 -16.25
N VAL A 578 -29.17 -21.46 -16.48
CA VAL A 578 -29.80 -22.13 -17.62
C VAL A 578 -31.18 -22.63 -17.22
N LYS A 579 -32.24 -22.10 -17.83
CA LYS A 579 -33.63 -22.53 -17.60
C LYS A 579 -34.24 -23.20 -18.85
N PRO A 580 -35.19 -24.14 -18.69
CA PRO A 580 -35.92 -24.73 -19.82
C PRO A 580 -36.58 -23.66 -20.69
N ASN A 581 -36.56 -23.86 -22.01
CA ASN A 581 -37.22 -22.95 -22.94
C ASN A 581 -38.74 -23.16 -22.91
N THR A 582 -39.48 -22.10 -22.60
CA THR A 582 -40.95 -22.08 -22.57
C THR A 582 -41.56 -21.24 -23.71
N ALA A 583 -40.74 -20.61 -24.56
CA ALA A 583 -41.19 -19.74 -25.65
C ALA A 583 -41.40 -20.47 -27.00
N GLY A 584 -41.11 -21.77 -27.07
CA GLY A 584 -41.16 -22.57 -28.31
C GLY A 584 -39.92 -22.41 -29.20
N GLY A 585 -39.99 -22.88 -30.45
CA GLY A 585 -38.84 -22.94 -31.36
C GLY A 585 -37.89 -24.12 -31.09
N PRO A 586 -36.76 -24.22 -31.81
CA PRO A 586 -35.90 -25.42 -31.79
C PRO A 586 -34.98 -25.54 -30.56
N ARG A 587 -34.84 -24.47 -29.76
CA ARG A 587 -33.95 -24.44 -28.58
C ARG A 587 -34.61 -25.17 -27.40
N THR A 588 -33.84 -25.96 -26.66
CA THR A 588 -34.30 -26.65 -25.45
C THR A 588 -34.15 -25.80 -24.18
N SER A 589 -33.25 -24.80 -24.19
CA SER A 589 -32.90 -23.99 -23.02
C SER A 589 -32.64 -22.51 -23.33
N THR A 590 -32.67 -21.70 -22.27
CA THR A 590 -32.45 -20.25 -22.26
C THR A 590 -31.45 -19.88 -21.17
N LEU A 591 -30.74 -18.76 -21.35
CA LEU A 591 -29.93 -18.13 -20.30
C LEU A 591 -30.80 -17.04 -19.65
N GLN A 592 -31.01 -17.14 -18.34
CA GLN A 592 -31.82 -16.20 -17.56
C GLN A 592 -31.04 -15.76 -16.32
N ILE A 593 -31.53 -14.73 -15.63
CA ILE A 593 -30.96 -14.27 -14.35
C ILE A 593 -31.94 -14.59 -13.24
N ASN A 594 -31.46 -15.23 -12.18
CA ASN A 594 -32.16 -15.29 -10.90
C ASN A 594 -31.72 -14.07 -10.06
N GLN A 595 -32.61 -13.10 -9.88
CA GLN A 595 -32.33 -11.86 -9.16
C GLN A 595 -33.10 -11.83 -7.84
N TYR A 596 -32.42 -11.53 -6.74
CA TYR A 596 -33.01 -11.44 -5.40
C TYR A 596 -32.17 -10.51 -4.50
N SER A 597 -32.81 -9.92 -3.49
CA SER A 597 -32.13 -9.12 -2.47
C SER A 597 -31.44 -10.01 -1.43
N ILE A 598 -30.38 -9.50 -0.84
CA ILE A 598 -29.71 -10.07 0.33
C ILE A 598 -29.90 -9.08 1.48
N ASP A 599 -30.80 -9.41 2.39
CA ASP A 599 -31.42 -8.41 3.25
C ASP A 599 -30.76 -8.25 4.62
N THR A 600 -29.85 -9.17 5.00
CA THR A 600 -29.21 -9.16 6.32
C THR A 600 -27.71 -9.49 6.27
N GLU A 601 -26.97 -9.06 7.29
CA GLU A 601 -25.51 -9.21 7.37
C GLU A 601 -25.04 -10.68 7.31
N GLN A 602 -25.73 -11.61 8.00
CA GLN A 602 -25.35 -13.03 7.98
C GLN A 602 -25.56 -13.67 6.61
N GLN A 603 -26.55 -13.20 5.83
CA GLN A 603 -26.73 -13.64 4.45
C GLN A 603 -25.68 -13.03 3.52
N ALA A 604 -25.28 -11.77 3.79
CA ALA A 604 -24.27 -11.06 3.02
C ALA A 604 -22.88 -11.65 3.21
N ALA A 605 -22.55 -12.17 4.40
CA ALA A 605 -21.34 -12.92 4.68
C ALA A 605 -21.30 -14.24 3.87
N GLN A 606 -20.69 -14.23 2.69
CA GLN A 606 -20.77 -15.35 1.74
C GLN A 606 -19.47 -15.63 0.98
N LYS A 607 -19.37 -16.86 0.46
CA LYS A 607 -18.39 -17.19 -0.57
C LYS A 607 -18.73 -16.45 -1.86
N PHE A 608 -17.72 -16.05 -2.63
CA PHE A 608 -17.91 -15.42 -3.93
C PHE A 608 -17.68 -16.42 -5.06
N ASP A 609 -18.69 -16.64 -5.89
CA ASP A 609 -18.56 -17.34 -7.17
C ASP A 609 -18.36 -16.30 -8.29
N PRO A 610 -17.21 -16.29 -9.00
CA PRO A 610 -16.94 -15.33 -10.07
C PRO A 610 -17.86 -15.49 -11.29
N GLY A 611 -18.67 -16.55 -11.38
CA GLY A 611 -19.74 -16.69 -12.37
C GLY A 611 -21.02 -15.92 -12.04
N THR A 612 -21.14 -15.37 -10.82
CA THR A 612 -22.31 -14.63 -10.33
C THR A 612 -22.07 -13.11 -10.29
N ILE A 613 -23.12 -12.34 -10.08
CA ILE A 613 -23.07 -10.87 -9.95
C ILE A 613 -23.61 -10.49 -8.57
N ARG A 614 -22.88 -9.62 -7.88
CA ARG A 614 -23.29 -8.98 -6.62
C ARG A 614 -23.25 -7.47 -6.81
N LEU A 615 -24.35 -6.80 -6.51
CA LEU A 615 -24.53 -5.37 -6.70
C LEU A 615 -24.84 -4.71 -5.36
N LEU A 616 -24.17 -3.60 -5.06
CA LEU A 616 -24.70 -2.63 -4.11
C LEU A 616 -25.51 -1.61 -4.92
N SER A 617 -26.80 -1.54 -4.64
CA SER A 617 -27.77 -0.80 -5.45
C SER A 617 -28.45 0.27 -4.61
N ASN A 618 -28.61 1.47 -5.18
CA ASN A 618 -29.51 2.47 -4.64
C ASN A 618 -30.88 2.30 -5.27
N THR A 619 -31.83 1.75 -4.52
CA THR A 619 -33.18 1.45 -5.00
C THR A 619 -34.08 2.68 -5.09
N SER A 620 -33.64 3.83 -4.57
CA SER A 620 -34.36 5.11 -4.66
C SER A 620 -33.98 5.96 -5.86
N LYS A 621 -32.93 5.56 -6.62
CA LYS A 621 -32.43 6.27 -7.79
C LYS A 621 -32.24 5.31 -8.95
N GLU A 622 -32.73 5.72 -10.10
CA GLU A 622 -32.67 4.91 -11.32
C GLU A 622 -31.90 5.63 -12.41
N ASN A 623 -31.31 4.86 -13.31
CA ASN A 623 -30.84 5.41 -14.58
C ASN A 623 -32.01 5.67 -15.53
N ARG A 624 -31.73 6.22 -16.71
CA ARG A 624 -32.73 6.55 -17.74
C ARG A 624 -33.64 5.39 -18.16
N MET A 625 -33.21 4.14 -17.94
CA MET A 625 -33.97 2.94 -18.32
C MET A 625 -34.82 2.39 -17.17
N GLY A 626 -34.83 3.04 -16.00
CA GLY A 626 -35.55 2.56 -14.82
C GLY A 626 -34.83 1.43 -14.07
N ASN A 627 -33.52 1.25 -14.29
CA ASN A 627 -32.74 0.30 -13.49
C ASN A 627 -32.13 1.03 -12.28
N PRO A 628 -32.12 0.42 -11.09
CA PRO A 628 -31.44 0.97 -9.92
C PRO A 628 -29.96 1.26 -10.22
N VAL A 629 -29.49 2.46 -9.87
CA VAL A 629 -28.08 2.81 -10.01
C VAL A 629 -27.26 1.95 -9.05
N SER A 630 -26.24 1.25 -9.56
CA SER A 630 -25.54 0.21 -8.81
C SER A 630 -24.04 0.20 -9.08
N TYR A 631 -23.28 -0.38 -8.15
CA TYR A 631 -21.91 -0.85 -8.40
C TYR A 631 -21.85 -2.37 -8.23
N GLN A 632 -21.26 -3.06 -9.21
CA GLN A 632 -20.92 -4.47 -9.13
C GLN A 632 -19.66 -4.66 -8.29
N ILE A 633 -19.73 -5.55 -7.31
CA ILE A 633 -18.63 -5.89 -6.40
C ILE A 633 -18.02 -7.21 -6.85
N ILE A 634 -16.70 -7.22 -7.05
CA ILE A 634 -15.94 -8.40 -7.52
C ILE A 634 -14.74 -8.60 -6.58
N PRO A 635 -14.89 -9.36 -5.49
CA PRO A 635 -13.79 -9.64 -4.55
C PRO A 635 -12.65 -10.47 -5.17
N TYR A 636 -12.90 -11.18 -6.28
CA TYR A 636 -11.88 -11.94 -6.99
C TYR A 636 -12.01 -11.73 -8.50
N ALA A 637 -11.12 -10.93 -9.07
CA ALA A 637 -11.02 -10.63 -10.50
C ALA A 637 -9.82 -11.34 -11.18
N GLY A 638 -9.08 -12.16 -10.43
CA GLY A 638 -7.93 -12.93 -10.89
C GLY A 638 -6.76 -12.84 -9.92
N GLY A 639 -5.72 -13.63 -10.18
CA GLY A 639 -4.45 -13.58 -9.47
C GLY A 639 -3.40 -14.46 -10.15
N THR A 640 -2.13 -14.24 -9.82
CA THR A 640 -0.99 -14.94 -10.45
C THR A 640 -0.53 -16.16 -9.64
N HIS A 641 -0.84 -16.20 -8.35
CA HIS A 641 -0.75 -17.39 -7.49
C HIS A 641 -2.07 -18.16 -7.40
N PRO A 642 -2.07 -19.43 -6.95
CA PRO A 642 -3.29 -20.16 -6.66
C PRO A 642 -4.21 -19.41 -5.69
N VAL A 643 -5.49 -19.29 -6.04
CA VAL A 643 -6.47 -18.54 -5.24
C VAL A 643 -6.78 -19.23 -3.90
N ALA A 644 -6.89 -18.43 -2.84
CA ALA A 644 -7.48 -18.85 -1.57
C ALA A 644 -9.01 -18.94 -1.70
N THR A 645 -9.56 -20.15 -1.83
CA THR A 645 -11.02 -20.38 -1.82
C THR A 645 -11.67 -20.18 -0.44
N GLY A 646 -10.86 -19.87 0.57
CA GLY A 646 -11.21 -19.74 1.98
C GLY A 646 -9.97 -19.97 2.86
N ALA A 647 -10.19 -20.12 4.16
CA ALA A 647 -9.13 -20.49 5.09
C ALA A 647 -8.71 -21.96 4.89
N LYS A 648 -7.40 -22.23 4.79
CA LYS A 648 -6.83 -23.59 4.77
C LYS A 648 -6.60 -24.11 6.19
N PHE A 649 -7.61 -23.93 7.05
CA PHE A 649 -7.60 -24.35 8.44
C PHE A 649 -8.87 -25.12 8.76
N ALA A 650 -8.77 -26.11 9.63
CA ALA A 650 -9.95 -26.79 10.12
C ALA A 650 -10.78 -25.81 10.98
N PRO A 651 -12.13 -25.94 11.00
CA PRO A 651 -12.97 -24.99 11.74
C PRO A 651 -12.74 -24.95 13.25
N ASP A 652 -12.06 -25.96 13.83
CA ASP A 652 -11.69 -26.05 15.25
C ASP A 652 -10.32 -25.43 15.58
N GLU A 653 -9.61 -24.88 14.58
CA GLU A 653 -8.38 -24.13 14.79
C GLU A 653 -8.66 -22.76 15.41
N TRP A 654 -7.83 -22.35 16.38
CA TRP A 654 -8.02 -21.07 17.06
C TRP A 654 -7.89 -19.87 16.12
N ILE A 655 -7.02 -19.94 15.10
CA ILE A 655 -6.92 -18.88 14.10
C ILE A 655 -8.21 -18.74 13.29
N TYR A 656 -8.87 -19.85 12.95
CA TYR A 656 -10.15 -19.86 12.25
C TYR A 656 -11.25 -19.22 13.12
N HIS A 657 -11.28 -19.53 14.43
CA HIS A 657 -12.22 -18.96 15.38
C HIS A 657 -12.02 -17.46 15.66
N ARG A 658 -10.78 -16.98 15.56
CA ARG A 658 -10.44 -15.57 15.82
C ARG A 658 -10.72 -14.67 14.62
N LEU A 659 -10.65 -15.19 13.40
CA LEU A 659 -10.57 -14.40 12.17
C LEU A 659 -11.55 -14.91 11.11
N SER A 660 -12.85 -14.72 11.33
CA SER A 660 -13.90 -15.22 10.42
C SER A 660 -13.76 -14.66 9.00
N PHE A 661 -13.19 -13.47 8.84
CA PHE A 661 -13.03 -12.81 7.55
C PHE A 661 -12.23 -13.64 6.53
N MET A 662 -11.36 -14.54 7.00
CA MET A 662 -10.51 -15.39 6.15
C MET A 662 -11.30 -16.33 5.26
N ASP A 663 -12.49 -16.75 5.69
CA ASP A 663 -13.22 -17.84 5.04
C ASP A 663 -14.39 -17.38 4.17
N LYS A 664 -14.65 -16.07 4.03
CA LYS A 664 -15.68 -15.57 3.11
C LYS A 664 -15.19 -14.35 2.35
N GLN A 665 -15.38 -14.35 1.04
CA GLN A 665 -14.84 -13.33 0.14
C GLN A 665 -15.66 -12.04 0.13
N LEU A 666 -16.96 -12.11 0.43
CA LEU A 666 -17.84 -10.94 0.50
C LEU A 666 -18.51 -10.86 1.87
N TRP A 667 -18.47 -9.68 2.45
CA TRP A 667 -19.27 -9.28 3.60
C TRP A 667 -19.91 -7.93 3.31
N VAL A 668 -21.09 -7.71 3.89
CA VAL A 668 -21.69 -6.38 3.98
C VAL A 668 -22.25 -6.22 5.39
N THR A 669 -21.88 -5.13 6.05
CA THR A 669 -22.36 -4.76 7.40
C THR A 669 -23.00 -3.39 7.35
N ARG A 670 -23.77 -3.02 8.37
CA ARG A 670 -24.22 -1.64 8.52
C ARG A 670 -23.04 -0.72 8.84
N TYR A 671 -23.13 0.53 8.42
CA TYR A 671 -22.12 1.53 8.76
C TYR A 671 -22.11 1.83 10.26
N HIS A 672 -20.96 1.58 10.87
CA HIS A 672 -20.61 2.07 12.19
C HIS A 672 -19.19 2.68 12.15
N PRO A 673 -18.99 3.90 12.71
CA PRO A 673 -17.70 4.61 12.60
C PRO A 673 -16.55 3.93 13.36
N ASN A 674 -16.85 3.01 14.29
CA ASN A 674 -15.86 2.30 15.09
C ASN A 674 -15.57 0.87 14.57
N GLU A 675 -16.25 0.43 13.50
CA GLU A 675 -16.06 -0.88 12.88
C GLU A 675 -15.16 -0.75 11.65
N MET A 676 -13.84 -0.81 11.92
CA MET A 676 -12.81 -0.47 10.93
C MET A 676 -11.97 -1.68 10.48
N TYR A 677 -11.86 -2.72 11.31
CA TYR A 677 -10.84 -3.76 11.14
C TYR A 677 -11.48 -5.15 11.09
N PRO A 678 -11.25 -5.94 10.03
CA PRO A 678 -11.84 -7.26 9.85
C PRO A 678 -11.35 -8.28 10.89
N GLU A 679 -10.16 -8.08 11.45
CA GLU A 679 -9.58 -8.86 12.56
C GLU A 679 -9.93 -8.30 13.96
N GLY A 680 -10.63 -7.17 14.03
CA GLY A 680 -10.93 -6.45 15.26
C GLY A 680 -9.84 -5.46 15.69
N LYS A 681 -10.16 -4.63 16.68
CA LYS A 681 -9.30 -3.50 17.09
C LYS A 681 -8.00 -3.94 17.77
N PHE A 682 -8.06 -4.95 18.64
CA PHE A 682 -6.91 -5.47 19.39
C PHE A 682 -6.73 -6.97 19.13
N PRO A 683 -6.19 -7.36 17.96
CA PRO A 683 -6.21 -8.75 17.56
C PRO A 683 -5.06 -9.59 18.16
N ASN A 684 -4.01 -8.94 18.66
CA ASN A 684 -2.91 -9.61 19.35
C ASN A 684 -3.46 -10.43 20.52
N ARG A 685 -3.23 -11.76 20.48
CA ARG A 685 -3.74 -12.74 21.44
C ARG A 685 -5.25 -12.72 21.69
N SER A 686 -6.05 -12.24 20.74
CA SER A 686 -7.52 -12.26 20.85
C SER A 686 -8.04 -13.68 21.12
N THR A 687 -9.01 -13.82 22.01
CA THR A 687 -9.60 -15.13 22.38
C THR A 687 -10.86 -15.48 21.59
N GLN A 688 -11.35 -14.52 20.80
CA GLN A 688 -12.55 -14.62 19.98
C GLN A 688 -12.43 -13.62 18.82
N ASP A 689 -13.31 -13.76 17.84
CA ASP A 689 -13.50 -12.77 16.79
C ASP A 689 -14.14 -11.49 17.36
N THR A 690 -13.47 -10.36 17.15
CA THR A 690 -13.95 -9.01 17.51
C THR A 690 -13.98 -8.07 16.30
N GLY A 691 -13.82 -8.65 15.10
CA GLY A 691 -13.91 -8.00 13.81
C GLY A 691 -15.19 -8.41 13.10
N LEU A 692 -15.08 -8.85 11.84
CA LEU A 692 -16.24 -9.14 10.99
C LEU A 692 -17.17 -10.23 11.53
N GLY A 693 -16.65 -11.19 12.29
CA GLY A 693 -17.49 -12.18 12.97
C GLY A 693 -18.36 -11.55 14.07
N GLN A 694 -17.88 -10.47 14.72
CA GLN A 694 -18.66 -9.69 15.67
C GLN A 694 -19.60 -8.70 14.98
N PHE A 695 -19.12 -7.93 14.00
CA PHE A 695 -19.89 -6.87 13.33
C PHE A 695 -21.16 -7.43 12.68
N SER A 696 -21.03 -8.57 11.99
CA SER A 696 -22.17 -9.22 11.31
C SER A 696 -23.05 -10.10 12.21
N LYS A 697 -22.75 -10.18 13.51
CA LYS A 697 -23.40 -11.13 14.43
C LYS A 697 -24.84 -10.77 14.72
N ASP A 698 -25.12 -9.47 14.87
CA ASP A 698 -26.44 -8.95 15.21
C ASP A 698 -27.44 -9.09 14.04
N ASN A 699 -26.92 -9.42 12.84
CA ASN A 699 -27.68 -9.75 11.66
C ASN A 699 -28.65 -8.64 11.29
N GLU A 700 -28.17 -7.40 11.34
CA GLU A 700 -28.99 -6.24 11.06
C GLU A 700 -29.48 -6.24 9.60
N SER A 701 -30.51 -5.45 9.34
CA SER A 701 -31.02 -5.31 7.98
C SER A 701 -30.07 -4.44 7.14
N LEU A 702 -29.84 -4.88 5.91
CA LEU A 702 -29.07 -4.17 4.88
C LEU A 702 -29.98 -3.47 3.85
N ASP A 703 -31.30 -3.57 3.98
CA ASP A 703 -32.21 -3.00 2.99
C ASP A 703 -32.37 -1.49 3.17
N ASN A 704 -31.94 -0.75 2.14
CA ASN A 704 -32.02 0.70 2.06
C ASN A 704 -31.39 1.38 3.30
N GLN A 705 -30.18 0.93 3.65
CA GLN A 705 -29.37 1.41 4.77
C GLN A 705 -27.99 1.92 4.32
N ASP A 706 -27.31 2.61 5.21
CA ASP A 706 -25.87 2.89 5.11
C ASP A 706 -25.08 1.58 5.33
N ASN A 707 -24.38 1.12 4.30
CA ASN A 707 -23.81 -0.22 4.24
C ASN A 707 -22.31 -0.17 3.87
N VAL A 708 -21.50 -0.97 4.55
CA VAL A 708 -20.06 -1.12 4.31
C VAL A 708 -19.80 -2.47 3.67
N VAL A 709 -19.16 -2.48 2.51
CA VAL A 709 -18.71 -3.68 1.81
C VAL A 709 -17.33 -4.07 2.31
N TRP A 710 -17.09 -5.35 2.51
CA TRP A 710 -15.77 -5.88 2.81
C TRP A 710 -15.41 -6.99 1.82
N MET A 711 -14.27 -6.83 1.15
CA MET A 711 -13.78 -7.80 0.17
C MET A 711 -12.58 -8.55 0.73
N THR A 712 -12.74 -9.84 1.00
CA THR A 712 -11.59 -10.73 1.27
C THR A 712 -11.13 -11.37 -0.02
N THR A 713 -9.84 -11.23 -0.33
CA THR A 713 -9.16 -11.91 -1.44
C THR A 713 -7.81 -12.45 -0.98
N GLY A 714 -7.26 -13.44 -1.66
CA GLY A 714 -5.99 -13.99 -1.23
C GLY A 714 -5.46 -15.15 -2.06
N THR A 715 -4.28 -15.60 -1.68
CA THR A 715 -3.53 -16.66 -2.34
C THR A 715 -3.27 -17.82 -1.38
N THR A 716 -3.08 -19.01 -1.93
CA THR A 716 -2.39 -20.12 -1.25
C THR A 716 -1.01 -20.24 -1.89
N HIS A 717 0.01 -19.78 -1.18
CA HIS A 717 1.39 -19.75 -1.68
C HIS A 717 2.04 -21.10 -1.41
N VAL A 718 2.12 -21.93 -2.45
CA VAL A 718 3.01 -23.09 -2.49
C VAL A 718 4.27 -22.65 -3.22
N ALA A 719 5.36 -22.53 -2.48
CA ALA A 719 6.61 -21.98 -2.99
C ALA A 719 7.22 -22.78 -4.15
N ARG A 720 8.13 -22.14 -4.89
CA ARG A 720 8.95 -22.76 -5.94
C ARG A 720 10.35 -22.17 -5.98
N ALA A 721 11.30 -22.88 -6.59
CA ALA A 721 12.71 -22.46 -6.63
C ALA A 721 12.92 -21.09 -7.29
N GLU A 722 12.09 -20.71 -8.26
CA GLU A 722 12.15 -19.41 -8.93
C GLU A 722 11.79 -18.21 -8.03
N GLU A 723 11.29 -18.46 -6.82
CA GLU A 723 10.96 -17.45 -5.81
C GLU A 723 12.11 -17.26 -4.78
N TRP A 724 13.25 -17.93 -4.99
CA TRP A 724 14.42 -17.90 -4.10
C TRP A 724 15.69 -17.39 -4.81
N PRO A 725 16.48 -16.46 -4.20
CA PRO A 725 16.37 -15.95 -2.84
C PRO A 725 15.44 -14.75 -2.65
N ILE A 726 14.75 -14.31 -3.70
CA ILE A 726 13.78 -13.22 -3.64
C ILE A 726 12.62 -13.52 -4.59
N MET A 727 11.40 -13.29 -4.11
CA MET A 727 10.16 -13.66 -4.79
C MET A 727 9.81 -12.62 -5.87
N PRO A 728 9.67 -13.00 -7.15
CA PRO A 728 9.04 -12.14 -8.15
C PRO A 728 7.66 -11.65 -7.68
N THR A 729 7.27 -10.43 -8.03
CA THR A 729 5.99 -9.89 -7.55
C THR A 729 4.80 -10.68 -8.08
N GLU A 730 3.96 -11.17 -7.18
CA GLU A 730 2.74 -11.92 -7.47
C GLU A 730 1.53 -11.09 -7.07
N TRP A 731 0.48 -11.07 -7.90
CA TRP A 731 -0.64 -10.13 -7.77
C TRP A 731 -1.98 -10.85 -7.59
N VAL A 732 -2.90 -10.21 -6.86
CA VAL A 732 -4.34 -10.51 -6.85
C VAL A 732 -5.14 -9.26 -7.19
N HIS A 733 -6.26 -9.45 -7.87
CA HIS A 733 -7.07 -8.36 -8.42
C HIS A 733 -8.49 -8.37 -7.87
N THR A 734 -9.04 -7.18 -7.60
CA THR A 734 -10.44 -6.97 -7.25
C THR A 734 -11.01 -5.79 -8.02
N LEU A 735 -12.34 -5.72 -8.19
CA LEU A 735 -12.99 -4.67 -8.98
C LEU A 735 -14.32 -4.20 -8.38
N LEU A 736 -14.57 -2.91 -8.52
CA LEU A 736 -15.86 -2.25 -8.34
C LEU A 736 -16.24 -1.60 -9.68
N LYS A 737 -17.35 -2.04 -10.29
CA LYS A 737 -17.74 -1.56 -11.63
C LYS A 737 -19.09 -0.86 -11.60
N PRO A 738 -19.26 0.29 -12.26
CA PRO A 738 -20.57 0.90 -12.39
C PRO A 738 -21.50 -0.04 -13.17
N TRP A 739 -22.65 -0.36 -12.58
CA TRP A 739 -23.65 -1.25 -13.17
C TRP A 739 -24.97 -0.50 -13.27
N ASN A 740 -25.34 -0.09 -14.47
CA ASN A 740 -26.47 0.83 -14.68
C ASN A 740 -26.38 2.12 -13.83
N PHE A 741 -25.19 2.47 -13.33
CA PHE A 741 -24.99 3.74 -12.62
C PHE A 741 -25.15 4.93 -13.58
N PHE A 742 -24.72 4.75 -14.83
CA PHE A 742 -24.79 5.73 -15.91
C PHE A 742 -25.87 5.36 -16.94
N ASP A 743 -26.12 6.28 -17.88
CA ASP A 743 -27.17 6.16 -18.91
C ASP A 743 -26.68 5.66 -20.28
N GLU A 744 -25.36 5.64 -20.48
CA GLU A 744 -24.65 5.22 -21.70
C GLU A 744 -23.16 5.02 -21.36
N THR A 745 -22.34 4.67 -22.36
CA THR A 745 -20.88 4.51 -22.18
C THR A 745 -20.27 5.81 -21.62
N PRO A 746 -19.68 5.81 -20.40
CA PRO A 746 -19.28 7.04 -19.71
C PRO A 746 -18.13 7.81 -20.39
N SER A 747 -17.32 7.13 -21.19
CA SER A 747 -16.14 7.66 -21.88
C SER A 747 -16.43 8.24 -23.27
N LEU A 748 -17.70 8.35 -23.70
CA LEU A 748 -18.05 8.98 -25.00
C LEU A 748 -17.87 10.51 -25.02
N GLY A 749 -17.77 11.14 -23.85
CA GLY A 749 -17.71 12.60 -23.70
C GLY A 749 -19.08 13.28 -23.74
N LYS A 750 -19.08 14.60 -23.59
CA LYS A 750 -20.31 15.41 -23.57
C LYS A 750 -20.97 15.45 -24.94
N LYS A 751 -22.30 15.41 -24.96
CA LYS A 751 -23.09 15.71 -26.17
C LYS A 751 -22.78 17.13 -26.62
N LYS A 752 -22.58 17.32 -27.93
CA LYS A 752 -22.45 18.65 -28.52
C LYS A 752 -23.78 19.40 -28.35
N GLU A 753 -23.72 20.68 -27.98
CA GLU A 753 -24.90 21.55 -28.05
C GLU A 753 -25.42 21.54 -29.50
N ALA A 754 -26.74 21.36 -29.67
CA ALA A 754 -27.35 21.45 -30.98
C ALA A 754 -27.16 22.88 -31.50
N GLN A 755 -26.45 23.03 -32.62
CA GLN A 755 -26.30 24.31 -33.33
C GLN A 755 -27.63 24.77 -33.95
#